data_AF-A0A6J3J6B1-F1
#
_entry.id   AF-A0A6J3J6B1-F1
#
_cell.length_a   1.000
_cell.length_b   1.000
_cell.length_c   1.000
_cell.angle_alpha   90.00
_cell.angle_beta   90.00
_cell.angle_gamma   90.00
#
_symmetry.space_group_name_H-M   'P 1'
#
loop_
_entity.id
_entity.type
_entity.pdbx_description
1 polymer ?
#
loop_
_entity_poly.entity_id
_entity_poly.type
_entity_poly.pdbx_seq_one_letter_code
_entity_poly.pdbx_strand_id
1 'polypeptide(L)'
;MIPFLPTFSLLLLFVVNPANTNGHYDKILAHSRIRGRDQGPNVCALQQILGTKKKYFSTCRNWYQGAICGKKATVLYECCPGYMRMEGMRGCPAVMPIDHVYGTLGIVGATTTQRYSDVSKLREEIEGEGSFTYFAPSNEAWDNLDSDIRRGLESNVNVELLNALHSHMVDKRMLTKDLKNGMIVPSMYNNLGLFINHYPNGVVTVNCARIIHGNQIATNGVVHVIDRVLTQIGNSIQDFVEAEDELSSFRAAAITSDILEALGREGHFTLFAPTNEAFERLPRGVLERIMGDKVASAALMKYHILNTLQCSEAIMGGAVFETLEGNTIEIGCDGDSITVNGIKMVNKKDIVTNNGVIHLIDQVLIPDSAKQVMELAGKQQSTFTDLVAQLGLASALKPNGEYTLLAPVNNAFSDDTLSMDQRLLKLILQNHILKVKVGLNELYNGQKLETMGGKHLRVFVYRTSVCIENSCMVRGSKLGRNGAIHIFREIIKPAEKSLHEKLRQDKRFSTFLSLLEAANLKEVLTQPGDWTLFVPTNDAFKGMTSEEKEFLIRDKNALQNIILYHLTPGIFIGKGFEPGVTNILKTTQGSKIFLKGANDTLLVNELKSKESDILTTNGVIHVVDKLLYPADIPVGNDRLLEILNKLIKHIQIKFVRGSTFKEIPMTVYRPTKTKVKIEGEPEFKLIKEGETITEVIHGEPVIKKYTKIIDGVPVEITEKETREERIITGPEIKYTRISTGGGETEETLKKLLQEDTPVRKLQANKRVQGSRRRSREGHYQ
;
A
#
# COMPACT_ATOMS: atom_id res chain seq x y z
N MET A 1 70.70 -25.81 -36.73
CA MET A 1 71.44 -26.56 -35.69
C MET A 1 70.69 -26.37 -34.37
N ILE A 2 70.59 -27.47 -33.63
CA ILE A 2 70.00 -27.77 -32.30
C ILE A 2 70.05 -26.61 -31.25
N PRO A 3 69.11 -26.55 -30.28
CA PRO A 3 68.33 -25.36 -29.92
C PRO A 3 68.79 -24.59 -28.66
N PHE A 4 68.16 -23.44 -28.45
CA PHE A 4 68.26 -22.54 -27.29
C PHE A 4 66.86 -22.29 -26.68
N LEU A 5 66.78 -22.33 -25.34
CA LEU A 5 65.77 -21.74 -24.41
C LEU A 5 64.32 -22.31 -24.43
N PRO A 6 63.48 -22.05 -23.41
CA PRO A 6 63.70 -21.93 -21.96
C PRO A 6 62.59 -22.63 -21.11
N THR A 7 62.84 -22.67 -19.80
CA THR A 7 61.85 -22.79 -18.72
C THR A 7 60.71 -21.78 -18.84
N PHE A 8 59.45 -22.22 -18.80
CA PHE A 8 58.31 -21.37 -18.42
C PHE A 8 57.18 -22.17 -17.76
N SER A 9 56.90 -21.78 -16.51
CA SER A 9 55.67 -21.89 -15.72
C SER A 9 54.62 -22.94 -16.08
N LEU A 10 54.55 -23.99 -15.24
CA LEU A 10 53.33 -24.76 -15.05
C LEU A 10 52.38 -23.93 -14.15
N LEU A 11 51.55 -23.10 -14.80
CA LEU A 11 50.43 -22.41 -14.17
C LEU A 11 49.37 -23.47 -13.81
N LEU A 12 49.41 -24.00 -12.58
CA LEU A 12 48.33 -24.84 -12.07
C LEU A 12 47.10 -23.96 -11.86
N LEU A 13 46.11 -24.21 -12.70
CA LEU A 13 44.73 -23.73 -12.64
C LEU A 13 44.19 -23.62 -11.20
N PHE A 14 44.19 -22.41 -10.65
CA PHE A 14 43.16 -22.02 -9.70
C PHE A 14 41.85 -21.90 -10.47
N VAL A 15 41.14 -23.02 -10.61
CA VAL A 15 39.72 -22.99 -10.93
C VAL A 15 39.02 -22.37 -9.72
N VAL A 16 38.80 -21.06 -9.79
CA VAL A 16 37.66 -20.45 -9.11
C VAL A 16 36.44 -21.14 -9.72
N ASN A 17 35.92 -22.16 -9.03
CA ASN A 17 34.59 -22.68 -9.32
C ASN A 17 33.59 -21.64 -8.79
N PRO A 18 32.84 -20.91 -9.63
CA PRO A 18 31.67 -20.22 -9.16
C PRO A 18 30.55 -21.28 -9.12
N ALA A 19 30.62 -22.20 -8.16
CA ALA A 19 29.54 -23.14 -7.92
C ALA A 19 28.39 -22.39 -7.25
N ASN A 20 27.40 -22.01 -8.05
CA ASN A 20 26.17 -21.35 -7.65
C ASN A 20 25.21 -22.34 -6.93
N THR A 21 25.73 -23.20 -6.05
CA THR A 21 25.01 -24.34 -5.41
C THR A 21 25.13 -24.37 -3.88
N ASN A 22 25.57 -23.29 -3.23
CA ASN A 22 25.66 -23.25 -1.78
C ASN A 22 24.35 -22.70 -1.17
N GLY A 23 23.71 -23.50 -0.31
CA GLY A 23 22.47 -23.12 0.38
C GLY A 23 22.64 -21.88 1.28
N HIS A 24 21.52 -21.26 1.71
CA HIS A 24 21.55 -20.04 2.53
C HIS A 24 22.41 -20.17 3.79
N TYR A 25 22.41 -21.34 4.42
CA TYR A 25 23.25 -21.65 5.59
C TYR A 25 24.75 -21.58 5.26
N ASP A 26 25.20 -22.23 4.19
CA ASP A 26 26.61 -22.29 3.81
C ASP A 26 27.16 -20.91 3.45
N LYS A 27 26.34 -20.08 2.80
CA LYS A 27 26.70 -18.68 2.49
C LYS A 27 26.95 -17.87 3.75
N ILE A 28 26.11 -18.02 4.77
CA ILE A 28 26.24 -17.29 6.03
C ILE A 28 27.41 -17.84 6.86
N LEU A 29 27.61 -19.16 6.86
CA LEU A 29 28.76 -19.77 7.51
C LEU A 29 30.08 -19.32 6.87
N ALA A 30 30.14 -19.20 5.54
CA ALA A 30 31.30 -18.67 4.83
C ALA A 30 31.60 -17.22 5.25
N HIS A 31 30.58 -16.37 5.35
CA HIS A 31 30.76 -15.00 5.86
C HIS A 31 31.22 -14.97 7.32
N SER A 32 30.70 -15.88 8.16
CA SER A 32 31.13 -16.02 9.56
C SER A 32 32.61 -16.42 9.66
N ARG A 33 33.09 -17.32 8.81
CA ARG A 33 34.51 -17.69 8.69
C ARG A 33 35.40 -16.49 8.31
N ILE A 34 34.96 -15.69 7.34
CA ILE A 34 35.70 -14.49 6.92
C ILE A 34 35.86 -13.52 8.10
N ARG A 35 34.81 -13.32 8.90
CA ARG A 35 34.82 -12.44 10.08
C ARG A 35 35.68 -13.00 11.24
N GLY A 36 35.81 -14.31 11.34
CA GLY A 36 36.61 -14.99 12.37
C GLY A 36 38.09 -15.13 12.02
N ARG A 37 38.49 -14.84 10.77
CA ARG A 37 39.82 -15.14 10.22
C ARG A 37 40.98 -14.60 11.07
N ASP A 38 40.83 -13.41 11.65
CA ASP A 38 41.89 -12.77 12.45
C ASP A 38 42.15 -13.48 13.78
N GLN A 39 41.19 -14.28 14.27
CA GLN A 39 41.33 -15.07 15.50
C GLN A 39 42.08 -16.40 15.28
N GLY A 40 42.31 -16.79 14.02
CA GLY A 40 43.03 -17.99 13.62
C GLY A 40 42.28 -18.86 12.61
N PRO A 41 42.88 -19.98 12.19
CA PRO A 41 42.27 -20.89 11.21
C PRO A 41 40.96 -21.49 11.73
N ASN A 42 39.99 -21.65 10.85
CA ASN A 42 38.68 -22.29 11.11
C ASN A 42 37.91 -21.73 12.31
N VAL A 43 38.10 -20.46 12.64
CA VAL A 43 37.29 -19.74 13.63
C VAL A 43 36.09 -19.10 12.93
N CYS A 44 34.91 -19.24 13.53
CA CYS A 44 33.68 -18.64 13.09
C CYS A 44 33.26 -17.55 14.09
N ALA A 45 32.74 -16.45 13.56
CA ALA A 45 32.20 -15.37 14.35
C ALA A 45 30.67 -15.50 14.47
N LEU A 46 30.17 -15.58 15.70
CA LEU A 46 28.75 -15.68 16.04
C LEU A 46 28.31 -14.42 16.78
N GLN A 47 27.02 -14.12 16.72
CA GLN A 47 26.40 -13.10 17.57
C GLN A 47 25.57 -13.78 18.66
N GLN A 48 25.84 -13.44 19.91
CA GLN A 48 25.06 -13.85 21.07
C GLN A 48 24.21 -12.68 21.55
N ILE A 49 22.92 -12.91 21.77
CA ILE A 49 22.03 -11.87 22.28
C ILE A 49 22.37 -11.60 23.76
N LEU A 50 22.56 -10.34 24.13
CA LEU A 50 22.89 -9.96 25.50
C LEU A 50 21.78 -10.39 26.47
N GLY A 51 22.16 -11.11 27.54
CA GLY A 51 21.22 -11.63 28.53
C GLY A 51 20.59 -12.98 28.17
N THR A 52 20.91 -13.56 27.01
CA THR A 52 20.46 -14.91 26.64
C THR A 52 21.63 -15.80 26.25
N LYS A 53 21.39 -17.12 26.15
CA LYS A 53 22.34 -18.10 25.62
C LYS A 53 22.22 -18.30 24.11
N LYS A 54 21.32 -17.58 23.42
CA LYS A 54 21.04 -17.78 22.00
C LYS A 54 22.16 -17.20 21.14
N LYS A 55 22.73 -18.05 20.30
CA LYS A 55 23.83 -17.75 19.38
C LYS A 55 23.36 -17.91 17.94
N TYR A 56 23.78 -17.00 17.07
CA TYR A 56 23.41 -17.00 15.67
C TYR A 56 24.61 -16.77 14.76
N PHE A 57 24.68 -17.55 13.67
CA PHE A 57 25.39 -17.14 12.47
C PHE A 57 24.55 -16.08 11.77
N SER A 58 24.91 -14.81 11.90
CA SER A 58 24.06 -13.71 11.45
C SER A 58 24.41 -13.20 10.05
N THR A 59 23.37 -12.73 9.34
CA THR A 59 23.51 -12.04 8.06
C THR A 59 24.36 -10.78 8.19
N CYS A 60 24.90 -10.24 7.08
CA CYS A 60 25.64 -8.98 7.11
C CYS A 60 24.80 -7.82 7.67
N ARG A 61 23.50 -7.77 7.35
CA ARG A 61 22.59 -6.74 7.86
C ARG A 61 22.53 -6.76 9.39
N ASN A 62 22.25 -7.92 9.99
CA ASN A 62 22.16 -8.06 11.45
C ASN A 62 23.52 -7.86 12.13
N TRP A 63 24.60 -8.31 11.48
CA TRP A 63 25.96 -8.12 11.98
C TRP A 63 26.31 -6.65 12.18
N TYR A 64 26.12 -5.83 11.14
CA TYR A 64 26.43 -4.39 11.21
C TYR A 64 25.44 -3.60 12.06
N GLN A 65 24.21 -4.09 12.21
CA GLN A 65 23.23 -3.49 13.12
C GLN A 65 23.65 -3.67 14.60
N GLY A 66 24.47 -4.67 14.93
CA GLY A 66 24.93 -4.92 16.29
C GLY A 66 23.82 -5.35 17.27
N ALA A 67 22.65 -5.70 16.74
CA ALA A 67 21.48 -6.09 17.52
C ALA A 67 20.69 -7.18 16.78
N ILE A 68 20.07 -8.07 17.56
CA ILE A 68 19.15 -9.11 17.09
C ILE A 68 17.91 -9.02 17.98
N CYS A 69 16.72 -9.02 17.38
CA CYS A 69 15.45 -8.85 18.10
C CYS A 69 15.45 -7.64 19.05
N GLY A 70 15.93 -6.48 18.58
CA GLY A 70 15.97 -5.24 19.37
C GLY A 70 16.96 -5.24 20.55
N LYS A 71 17.63 -6.35 20.84
CA LYS A 71 18.64 -6.47 21.92
C LYS A 71 20.04 -6.39 21.33
N LYS A 72 20.96 -5.74 22.05
CA LYS A 72 22.38 -5.71 21.67
C LYS A 72 22.93 -7.13 21.59
N ALA A 73 23.75 -7.39 20.59
CA ALA A 73 24.41 -8.67 20.42
C ALA A 73 25.93 -8.53 20.57
N THR A 74 26.54 -9.40 21.38
CA THR A 74 27.99 -9.49 21.53
C THR A 74 28.57 -10.47 20.52
N VAL A 75 29.72 -10.15 19.95
CA VAL A 75 30.44 -11.06 19.05
C VAL A 75 31.18 -12.10 19.86
N LEU A 76 30.97 -13.37 19.51
CA LEU A 76 31.66 -14.52 20.08
C LEU A 76 32.45 -15.23 18.98
N TYR A 77 33.63 -15.73 19.32
CA TYR A 77 34.49 -16.48 18.39
C TYR A 77 34.65 -17.91 18.85
N GLU A 78 34.08 -18.83 18.08
CA GLU A 78 34.10 -20.26 18.35
C GLU A 78 34.68 -21.02 17.16
N CYS A 79 35.05 -22.27 17.35
CA CYS A 79 35.43 -23.10 16.22
C CYS A 79 34.25 -23.27 15.28
N CYS A 80 34.51 -23.18 13.97
CA CYS A 80 33.50 -23.52 13.00
C CYS A 80 33.09 -24.99 13.14
N PRO A 81 31.86 -25.36 12.73
CA PRO A 81 31.41 -26.76 12.74
C PRO A 81 32.45 -27.67 12.06
N GLY A 82 32.80 -28.78 12.75
CA GLY A 82 33.83 -29.74 12.33
C GLY A 82 35.26 -29.47 12.82
N TYR A 83 35.55 -28.37 13.54
CA TYR A 83 36.91 -28.02 13.98
C TYR A 83 37.02 -27.85 15.50
N MET A 84 38.23 -28.04 16.04
CA MET A 84 38.52 -27.89 17.47
C MET A 84 39.84 -27.14 17.72
N ARG A 85 39.97 -26.62 18.94
CA ARG A 85 41.20 -25.96 19.40
C ARG A 85 42.24 -27.01 19.78
N MET A 86 43.52 -26.66 19.63
CA MET A 86 44.64 -27.41 20.19
C MET A 86 45.39 -26.54 21.18
N GLU A 87 45.87 -27.14 22.26
CA GLU A 87 46.62 -26.43 23.29
C GLU A 87 47.86 -25.76 22.71
N GLY A 88 48.10 -24.50 23.10
CA GLY A 88 49.22 -23.70 22.59
C GLY A 88 49.08 -23.16 21.16
N MET A 89 48.02 -23.50 20.41
CA MET A 89 47.81 -23.02 19.04
C MET A 89 46.68 -21.97 18.95
N ARG A 90 46.83 -21.01 18.02
CA ARG A 90 45.79 -20.00 17.74
C ARG A 90 44.68 -20.58 16.87
N GLY A 91 43.45 -20.16 17.11
CA GLY A 91 42.26 -20.58 16.38
C GLY A 91 41.88 -22.05 16.60
N CYS A 92 41.40 -22.70 15.53
CA CYS A 92 40.92 -24.08 15.53
C CYS A 92 41.64 -24.88 14.43
N PRO A 93 42.91 -25.22 14.63
CA PRO A 93 43.75 -25.84 13.60
C PRO A 93 43.43 -27.32 13.37
N ALA A 94 42.78 -27.99 14.34
CA ALA A 94 42.44 -29.40 14.24
C ALA A 94 41.00 -29.60 13.75
N VAL A 95 40.80 -30.68 13.00
CA VAL A 95 39.47 -31.18 12.64
C VAL A 95 39.01 -32.09 13.78
N MET A 96 37.73 -32.03 14.15
CA MET A 96 37.18 -32.96 15.13
C MET A 96 37.29 -34.40 14.59
N PRO A 97 37.68 -35.37 15.44
CA PRO A 97 37.75 -36.76 15.01
C PRO A 97 36.37 -37.19 14.51
N ILE A 98 36.34 -37.95 13.42
CA ILE A 98 35.12 -38.62 12.99
C ILE A 98 34.96 -39.88 13.82
N ASP A 99 33.74 -40.08 14.32
CA ASP A 99 33.33 -41.27 15.05
C ASP A 99 31.99 -41.73 14.50
N HIS A 100 31.47 -42.86 14.93
CA HIS A 100 30.08 -43.23 14.65
C HIS A 100 29.11 -42.20 15.25
N VAL A 101 27.84 -42.23 14.83
CA VAL A 101 26.83 -41.24 15.22
C VAL A 101 26.72 -41.13 16.75
N TYR A 102 26.76 -42.25 17.49
CA TYR A 102 26.75 -42.23 18.97
C TYR A 102 27.94 -41.47 19.58
N GLY A 103 29.17 -41.72 19.12
CA GLY A 103 30.37 -41.03 19.64
C GLY A 103 30.35 -39.55 19.27
N THR A 104 29.85 -39.24 18.07
CA THR A 104 29.67 -37.87 17.59
C THR A 104 28.72 -37.06 18.47
N LEU A 105 27.70 -37.66 19.09
CA LEU A 105 26.83 -36.97 20.07
C LEU A 105 27.64 -36.39 21.24
N GLY A 106 28.63 -37.13 21.75
CA GLY A 106 29.54 -36.67 22.79
C GLY A 106 30.47 -35.54 22.31
N ILE A 107 31.00 -35.67 21.08
CA ILE A 107 31.87 -34.67 20.46
C ILE A 107 31.16 -33.31 20.32
N VAL A 108 29.88 -33.32 19.96
CA VAL A 108 29.07 -32.10 19.80
C VAL A 108 28.45 -31.59 21.10
N GLY A 109 28.72 -32.26 22.22
CA GLY A 109 28.23 -31.89 23.55
C GLY A 109 26.76 -32.25 23.84
N ALA A 110 26.11 -33.05 22.99
CA ALA A 110 24.74 -33.55 23.19
C ALA A 110 24.72 -34.77 24.12
N THR A 111 25.35 -34.64 25.30
CA THR A 111 25.61 -35.75 26.23
C THR A 111 24.32 -36.35 26.82
N THR A 112 23.27 -35.55 26.98
CA THR A 112 21.97 -36.06 27.45
C THR A 112 21.32 -36.96 26.40
N THR A 113 21.34 -36.54 25.13
CA THR A 113 20.87 -37.35 23.99
C THR A 113 21.71 -38.62 23.82
N GLN A 114 23.03 -38.52 24.02
CA GLN A 114 23.92 -39.68 24.04
C GLN A 114 23.52 -40.68 25.13
N ARG A 115 23.38 -40.23 26.37
CA ARG A 115 22.92 -41.07 27.49
C ARG A 115 21.57 -41.72 27.22
N TYR A 116 20.62 -40.97 26.66
CA TYR A 116 19.31 -41.52 26.32
C TYR A 116 19.37 -42.58 25.23
N SER A 117 20.24 -42.39 24.24
CA SER A 117 20.47 -43.40 23.19
C SER A 117 21.08 -44.69 23.76
N ASP A 118 21.91 -44.60 24.80
CA ASP A 118 22.50 -45.75 25.49
C ASP A 118 21.43 -46.53 26.27
N VAL A 119 20.65 -45.85 27.12
CA VAL A 119 19.64 -46.52 27.97
C VAL A 119 18.42 -47.03 27.19
N SER A 120 18.16 -46.51 25.99
CA SER A 120 17.07 -46.96 25.12
C SER A 120 17.46 -48.09 24.17
N LYS A 121 18.70 -48.59 24.24
CA LYS A 121 19.30 -49.57 23.31
C LYS A 121 19.44 -49.10 21.85
N LEU A 122 19.27 -47.80 21.60
CA LEU A 122 19.50 -47.22 20.27
C LEU A 122 20.99 -47.24 19.90
N ARG A 123 21.87 -47.18 20.90
CA ARG A 123 23.33 -47.13 20.73
C ARG A 123 23.86 -48.16 19.74
N GLU A 124 23.48 -49.43 19.89
CA GLU A 124 24.00 -50.52 19.04
C GLU A 124 23.70 -50.28 17.55
N GLU A 125 22.52 -49.72 17.24
CA GLU A 125 22.13 -49.37 15.87
C GLU A 125 22.97 -48.22 15.31
N ILE A 126 23.17 -47.16 16.09
CA ILE A 126 23.89 -45.96 15.64
C ILE A 126 25.43 -46.04 15.80
N GLU A 127 25.95 -47.13 16.39
CA GLU A 127 27.35 -47.56 16.28
C GLU A 127 27.59 -48.49 15.08
N GLY A 128 26.55 -49.24 14.68
CA GLY A 128 26.60 -50.25 13.63
C GLY A 128 26.58 -49.72 12.19
N GLU A 129 26.32 -50.64 11.25
CA GLU A 129 26.25 -50.35 9.83
C GLU A 129 24.99 -49.53 9.48
N GLY A 130 25.15 -48.55 8.59
CA GLY A 130 24.04 -47.70 8.15
C GLY A 130 24.49 -46.31 7.73
N SER A 131 23.52 -45.48 7.38
CA SER A 131 23.75 -44.06 7.10
C SER A 131 22.66 -43.23 7.74
N PHE A 132 22.93 -42.59 8.87
CA PHE A 132 21.89 -41.90 9.66
C PHE A 132 22.02 -40.38 9.61
N THR A 133 20.91 -39.68 9.77
CA THR A 133 20.89 -38.28 10.21
C THR A 133 20.25 -38.22 11.58
N TYR A 134 20.95 -37.65 12.56
CA TYR A 134 20.42 -37.49 13.92
C TYR A 134 20.23 -36.00 14.23
N PHE A 135 18.99 -35.56 14.38
CA PHE A 135 18.66 -34.23 14.91
C PHE A 135 18.69 -34.26 16.44
N ALA A 136 19.89 -34.22 17.00
CA ALA A 136 20.12 -34.41 18.44
C ALA A 136 19.71 -33.17 19.24
N PRO A 137 18.74 -33.26 20.17
CA PRO A 137 18.47 -32.15 21.08
C PRO A 137 19.69 -31.81 21.94
N SER A 138 19.92 -30.53 22.20
CA SER A 138 20.96 -30.09 23.13
C SER A 138 20.61 -30.48 24.58
N ASN A 139 21.56 -30.34 25.51
CA ASN A 139 21.29 -30.57 26.92
C ASN A 139 20.22 -29.61 27.44
N GLU A 140 20.33 -28.33 27.07
CA GLU A 140 19.33 -27.31 27.41
C GLU A 140 17.96 -27.62 26.81
N ALA A 141 17.90 -28.23 25.61
CA ALA A 141 16.64 -28.65 25.00
C ALA A 141 15.90 -29.67 25.88
N TRP A 142 16.63 -30.65 26.43
CA TRP A 142 16.07 -31.63 27.38
C TRP A 142 15.72 -31.02 28.73
N ASP A 143 16.47 -30.03 29.21
CA ASP A 143 16.18 -29.32 30.46
C ASP A 143 14.94 -28.41 30.35
N ASN A 144 14.67 -27.89 29.14
CA ASN A 144 13.49 -27.09 28.84
C ASN A 144 12.26 -27.93 28.47
N LEU A 145 12.41 -29.26 28.33
CA LEU A 145 11.27 -30.15 28.10
C LEU A 145 10.38 -30.17 29.34
N ASP A 146 9.07 -30.24 29.14
CA ASP A 146 8.12 -30.37 30.24
C ASP A 146 8.49 -31.55 31.16
N SER A 147 8.39 -31.32 32.46
CA SER A 147 8.91 -32.25 33.46
C SER A 147 8.12 -33.56 33.52
N ASP A 148 6.82 -33.52 33.22
CA ASP A 148 5.98 -34.73 33.15
C ASP A 148 6.29 -35.53 31.89
N ILE A 149 6.44 -34.85 30.74
CA ILE A 149 6.86 -35.50 29.49
C ILE A 149 8.24 -36.16 29.67
N ARG A 150 9.21 -35.44 30.23
CA ARG A 150 10.56 -35.98 30.45
C ARG A 150 10.55 -37.19 31.37
N ARG A 151 9.83 -37.14 32.50
CA ARG A 151 9.68 -38.29 33.41
C ARG A 151 8.99 -39.47 32.73
N GLY A 152 7.98 -39.21 31.90
CA GLY A 152 7.29 -40.23 31.12
C GLY A 152 8.26 -40.99 30.21
N LEU A 153 9.09 -40.27 29.46
CA LEU A 153 10.13 -40.87 28.61
C LEU A 153 11.16 -41.66 29.43
N GLU A 154 11.64 -41.10 30.54
CA GLU A 154 12.63 -41.77 31.41
C GLU A 154 12.06 -43.04 32.10
N SER A 155 10.75 -43.09 32.34
CA SER A 155 10.09 -44.24 32.96
C SER A 155 9.92 -45.44 32.02
N ASN A 156 9.89 -45.20 30.70
CA ASN A 156 9.71 -46.22 29.69
C ASN A 156 10.79 -46.10 28.59
N VAL A 157 12.03 -46.43 28.98
CA VAL A 157 13.20 -46.27 28.12
C VAL A 157 13.19 -47.17 26.88
N ASN A 158 12.60 -48.36 26.97
CA ASN A 158 12.64 -49.34 25.89
C ASN A 158 11.63 -49.06 24.77
N VAL A 159 10.58 -48.29 25.04
CA VAL A 159 9.51 -48.01 24.07
C VAL A 159 9.39 -46.52 23.83
N GLU A 160 8.94 -45.74 24.82
CA GLU A 160 8.64 -44.32 24.62
C GLU A 160 9.89 -43.50 24.30
N LEU A 161 10.97 -43.70 25.07
CA LEU A 161 12.22 -42.99 24.79
C LEU A 161 12.83 -43.42 23.45
N LEU A 162 12.88 -44.73 23.16
CA LEU A 162 13.38 -45.23 21.89
C LEU A 162 12.60 -44.65 20.70
N ASN A 163 11.27 -44.70 20.76
CA ASN A 163 10.37 -44.13 19.75
C ASN A 163 10.60 -42.62 19.57
N ALA A 164 10.72 -41.89 20.68
CA ALA A 164 11.02 -40.46 20.66
C ALA A 164 12.39 -40.18 20.01
N LEU A 165 13.43 -40.97 20.29
CA LEU A 165 14.74 -40.78 19.66
C LEU A 165 14.72 -41.15 18.16
N HIS A 166 14.06 -42.24 17.76
CA HIS A 166 13.86 -42.59 16.35
C HIS A 166 13.07 -41.52 15.60
N SER A 167 12.14 -40.80 16.26
CA SER A 167 11.45 -39.66 15.63
C SER A 167 12.37 -38.47 15.36
N HIS A 168 13.57 -38.43 15.94
CA HIS A 168 14.61 -37.42 15.65
C HIS A 168 15.62 -37.89 14.60
N MET A 169 15.42 -39.07 14.02
CA MET A 169 16.37 -39.70 13.12
C MET A 169 15.80 -39.95 11.73
N VAL A 170 16.69 -39.97 10.74
CA VAL A 170 16.41 -40.34 9.34
C VAL A 170 17.41 -41.42 8.93
N ASP A 171 16.95 -42.40 8.17
CA ASP A 171 17.71 -43.57 7.68
C ASP A 171 18.70 -43.26 6.54
N LYS A 172 19.01 -41.97 6.32
CA LYS A 172 19.93 -41.47 5.29
C LYS A 172 20.71 -40.28 5.82
N ARG A 173 21.95 -40.11 5.36
CA ARG A 173 22.74 -38.90 5.64
C ARG A 173 22.22 -37.69 4.84
N MET A 174 21.82 -36.64 5.55
CA MET A 174 21.30 -35.39 5.01
C MET A 174 22.04 -34.20 5.63
N LEU A 175 22.76 -33.43 4.82
CA LEU A 175 23.44 -32.20 5.25
C LEU A 175 22.48 -31.01 5.19
N THR A 176 22.81 -29.89 5.82
CA THR A 176 21.98 -28.67 5.80
C THR A 176 21.67 -28.16 4.39
N LYS A 177 22.52 -28.45 3.41
CA LYS A 177 22.28 -28.13 1.99
C LYS A 177 21.22 -29.02 1.34
N ASP A 178 21.00 -30.21 1.88
CA ASP A 178 20.02 -31.18 1.42
C ASP A 178 18.65 -30.94 2.09
N LEU A 179 18.66 -30.27 3.26
CA LEU A 179 17.50 -29.83 4.04
C LEU A 179 16.82 -28.60 3.41
N LYS A 180 16.11 -28.82 2.29
CA LYS A 180 15.41 -27.78 1.54
C LYS A 180 14.17 -27.26 2.29
N ASN A 181 13.84 -26.00 2.05
CA ASN A 181 12.64 -25.37 2.61
C ASN A 181 11.35 -26.07 2.14
N GLY A 182 10.45 -26.40 3.07
CA GLY A 182 9.18 -27.09 2.80
C GLY A 182 9.33 -28.59 2.57
N MET A 183 10.50 -29.16 2.83
CA MET A 183 10.71 -30.60 2.67
C MET A 183 10.12 -31.35 3.88
N ILE A 184 9.41 -32.44 3.62
CA ILE A 184 8.95 -33.37 4.65
C ILE A 184 9.77 -34.64 4.52
N VAL A 185 10.48 -35.02 5.58
CA VAL A 185 11.35 -36.20 5.60
C VAL A 185 10.75 -37.25 6.54
N PRO A 186 10.55 -38.50 6.11
CA PRO A 186 10.09 -39.54 7.03
C PRO A 186 11.18 -39.81 8.07
N SER A 187 10.81 -39.79 9.34
CA SER A 187 11.68 -40.23 10.43
C SER A 187 11.72 -41.76 10.53
N MET A 188 12.66 -42.27 11.32
CA MET A 188 12.80 -43.71 11.58
C MET A 188 11.70 -44.27 12.49
N TYR A 189 10.86 -43.42 13.09
CA TYR A 189 9.72 -43.85 13.88
C TYR A 189 8.40 -43.71 13.10
N ASN A 190 7.77 -44.84 12.75
CA ASN A 190 6.46 -44.90 12.06
C ASN A 190 6.35 -44.01 10.80
N ASN A 191 7.46 -43.69 10.14
CA ASN A 191 7.53 -42.74 9.04
C ASN A 191 6.91 -41.36 9.37
N LEU A 192 6.95 -40.93 10.64
CA LEU A 192 6.45 -39.62 11.03
C LEU A 192 7.22 -38.53 10.28
N GLY A 193 6.50 -37.56 9.72
CA GLY A 193 7.09 -36.48 8.93
C GLY A 193 7.87 -35.48 9.78
N LEU A 194 9.11 -35.23 9.39
CA LEU A 194 9.96 -34.14 9.86
C LEU A 194 9.87 -32.97 8.89
N PHE A 195 9.33 -31.85 9.36
CA PHE A 195 9.08 -30.65 8.60
C PHE A 195 10.31 -29.76 8.60
N ILE A 196 10.97 -29.69 7.45
CA ILE A 196 12.20 -28.94 7.25
C ILE A 196 11.88 -27.57 6.65
N ASN A 197 12.34 -26.51 7.32
CA ASN A 197 12.27 -25.15 6.78
C ASN A 197 13.67 -24.53 6.72
N HIS A 198 13.97 -23.86 5.61
CA HIS A 198 15.26 -23.21 5.36
C HIS A 198 15.02 -21.76 4.95
N TYR A 199 15.41 -20.85 5.84
CA TYR A 199 15.09 -19.44 5.71
C TYR A 199 16.19 -18.67 4.98
N PRO A 200 15.87 -17.54 4.31
CA PRO A 200 16.87 -16.74 3.59
C PRO A 200 18.00 -16.17 4.47
N ASN A 201 17.74 -16.05 5.78
CA ASN A 201 18.71 -15.67 6.81
C ASN A 201 19.57 -16.85 7.30
N GLY A 202 19.51 -18.00 6.61
CA GLY A 202 20.29 -19.21 6.84
C GLY A 202 19.90 -20.02 8.06
N VAL A 203 18.88 -19.61 8.81
CA VAL A 203 18.28 -20.45 9.85
C VAL A 203 17.67 -21.68 9.19
N VAL A 204 17.97 -22.86 9.74
CA VAL A 204 17.36 -24.14 9.36
C VAL A 204 16.60 -24.66 10.56
N THR A 205 15.37 -25.11 10.37
CA THR A 205 14.55 -25.69 11.44
C THR A 205 13.96 -27.04 11.05
N VAL A 206 13.81 -27.92 12.02
CA VAL A 206 13.10 -29.20 11.93
C VAL A 206 11.96 -29.18 12.92
N ASN A 207 10.70 -29.27 12.47
CA ASN A 207 9.50 -29.04 13.29
C ASN A 207 9.63 -27.78 14.16
N CYS A 208 10.09 -26.68 13.56
CA CYS A 208 10.42 -25.41 14.22
C CYS A 208 11.51 -25.44 15.32
N ALA A 209 12.17 -26.56 15.58
CA ALA A 209 13.41 -26.60 16.35
C ALA A 209 14.58 -26.17 15.46
N ARG A 210 15.32 -25.14 15.87
CA ARG A 210 16.43 -24.59 15.10
C ARG A 210 17.67 -25.45 15.24
N ILE A 211 18.36 -25.69 14.12
CA ILE A 211 19.69 -26.29 14.11
C ILE A 211 20.70 -25.26 14.64
N ILE A 212 21.30 -25.54 15.80
CA ILE A 212 22.36 -24.75 16.43
C ILE A 212 23.71 -25.07 15.77
N HIS A 213 24.03 -26.36 15.70
CA HIS A 213 25.27 -26.87 15.13
C HIS A 213 24.95 -27.93 14.08
N GLY A 214 25.05 -27.55 12.79
CA GLY A 214 24.79 -28.47 11.69
C GLY A 214 26.06 -29.13 11.13
N ASN A 215 25.86 -30.23 10.40
CA ASN A 215 26.85 -30.92 9.57
C ASN A 215 28.03 -31.56 10.33
N GLN A 216 27.77 -32.16 11.49
CA GLN A 216 28.80 -32.88 12.23
C GLN A 216 28.90 -34.30 11.67
N ILE A 217 29.93 -34.53 10.85
CA ILE A 217 30.06 -35.77 10.08
C ILE A 217 30.48 -36.93 10.99
N ALA A 218 29.73 -38.03 10.88
CA ALA A 218 30.04 -39.31 11.53
C ALA A 218 30.46 -40.35 10.47
N THR A 219 31.10 -41.44 10.90
CA THR A 219 31.52 -42.55 10.02
C THR A 219 30.32 -43.21 9.33
N ASN A 220 29.21 -43.34 10.04
CA ASN A 220 27.94 -43.92 9.59
C ASN A 220 26.80 -42.89 9.53
N GLY A 221 27.09 -41.58 9.38
CA GLY A 221 26.01 -40.59 9.32
C GLY A 221 26.40 -39.11 9.47
N VAL A 222 25.47 -38.34 10.01
CA VAL A 222 25.63 -36.93 10.38
C VAL A 222 24.78 -36.56 11.59
N VAL A 223 25.31 -35.72 12.47
CA VAL A 223 24.59 -35.14 13.61
C VAL A 223 24.33 -33.65 13.39
N HIS A 224 23.11 -33.22 13.69
CA HIS A 224 22.72 -31.81 13.78
C HIS A 224 22.18 -31.54 15.18
N VAL A 225 22.80 -30.63 15.92
CA VAL A 225 22.29 -30.25 17.25
C VAL A 225 21.13 -29.27 17.11
N ILE A 226 19.98 -29.59 17.70
CA ILE A 226 18.77 -28.76 17.67
C ILE A 226 18.48 -28.16 19.06
N ASP A 227 17.77 -27.03 19.08
CA ASP A 227 17.52 -26.26 20.31
C ASP A 227 16.31 -26.69 21.13
N ARG A 228 15.55 -27.69 20.66
CA ARG A 228 14.34 -28.21 21.30
C ARG A 228 14.19 -29.71 21.04
N VAL A 229 13.58 -30.43 21.97
CA VAL A 229 13.15 -31.82 21.75
C VAL A 229 11.93 -31.79 20.83
N LEU A 230 11.96 -32.58 19.75
CA LEU A 230 10.85 -32.74 18.83
C LEU A 230 9.74 -33.53 19.49
N THR A 231 8.52 -33.03 19.42
CA THR A 231 7.32 -33.71 19.89
C THR A 231 6.50 -34.22 18.71
N GLN A 232 5.51 -35.07 18.99
CA GLN A 232 4.49 -35.40 18.01
C GLN A 232 3.82 -34.10 17.53
N ILE A 233 3.68 -33.98 16.22
CA ILE A 233 3.04 -32.84 15.56
C ILE A 233 1.53 -33.05 15.54
N GLY A 234 0.76 -31.96 15.61
CA GLY A 234 -0.68 -32.03 15.45
C GLY A 234 -1.10 -32.47 14.05
N ASN A 235 -2.28 -33.06 13.91
CA ASN A 235 -2.81 -33.53 12.63
C ASN A 235 -2.91 -32.39 11.60
N SER A 236 -3.64 -31.32 11.92
CA SER A 236 -3.76 -30.13 11.09
C SER A 236 -4.04 -28.90 11.95
N ILE A 237 -3.93 -27.71 11.36
CA ILE A 237 -4.34 -26.47 12.02
C ILE A 237 -5.83 -26.51 12.39
N GLN A 238 -6.69 -27.04 11.52
CA GLN A 238 -8.11 -27.23 11.82
C GLN A 238 -8.32 -28.11 13.06
N ASP A 239 -7.69 -29.28 13.11
CA ASP A 239 -7.87 -30.22 14.23
C ASP A 239 -7.43 -29.59 15.56
N PHE A 240 -6.34 -28.82 15.54
CA PHE A 240 -5.89 -28.09 16.73
C PHE A 240 -6.92 -27.03 17.17
N VAL A 241 -7.44 -26.24 16.23
CA VAL A 241 -8.47 -25.21 16.51
C VAL A 241 -9.76 -25.84 17.04
N GLU A 242 -10.10 -27.05 16.60
CA GLU A 242 -11.29 -27.76 17.07
C GLU A 242 -11.14 -28.37 18.46
N ALA A 243 -9.91 -28.76 18.84
CA ALA A 243 -9.60 -29.40 20.11
C ALA A 243 -9.26 -28.42 21.25
N GLU A 244 -8.75 -27.23 20.92
CA GLU A 244 -8.26 -26.25 21.91
C GLU A 244 -9.39 -25.34 22.43
N ASP A 245 -9.72 -25.45 23.72
CA ASP A 245 -10.81 -24.69 24.36
C ASP A 245 -10.55 -23.17 24.36
N GLU A 246 -9.29 -22.75 24.48
CA GLU A 246 -8.87 -21.34 24.41
C GLU A 246 -9.15 -20.69 23.03
N LEU A 247 -9.47 -21.49 22.01
CA LEU A 247 -9.76 -21.05 20.65
C LEU A 247 -11.25 -21.15 20.26
N SER A 248 -12.15 -21.44 21.20
CA SER A 248 -13.58 -21.62 20.91
C SER A 248 -14.22 -20.43 20.16
N SER A 249 -13.85 -19.19 20.49
CA SER A 249 -14.33 -17.97 19.80
C SER A 249 -13.80 -17.88 18.36
N PHE A 250 -12.52 -18.20 18.16
CA PHE A 250 -11.91 -18.24 16.84
C PHE A 250 -12.52 -19.35 15.98
N ARG A 251 -12.73 -20.55 16.55
CA ARG A 251 -13.40 -21.67 15.89
C ARG A 251 -14.78 -21.28 15.39
N ALA A 252 -15.61 -20.66 16.24
CA ALA A 252 -16.94 -20.21 15.84
C ALA A 252 -16.90 -19.18 14.70
N ALA A 253 -15.96 -18.22 14.75
CA ALA A 253 -15.76 -17.25 13.68
C ALA A 253 -15.26 -17.89 12.37
N ALA A 254 -14.37 -18.88 12.46
CA ALA A 254 -13.83 -19.60 11.32
C ALA A 254 -14.90 -20.47 10.63
N ILE A 255 -15.79 -21.10 11.39
CA ILE A 255 -16.97 -21.83 10.86
C ILE A 255 -17.91 -20.85 10.15
N THR A 256 -18.24 -19.73 10.81
CA THR A 256 -19.15 -18.72 10.25
C THR A 256 -18.62 -18.12 8.94
N SER A 257 -17.30 -18.00 8.81
CA SER A 257 -16.64 -17.39 7.66
C SER A 257 -16.24 -18.39 6.57
N ASP A 258 -16.52 -19.69 6.75
CA ASP A 258 -16.18 -20.77 5.81
C ASP A 258 -14.66 -20.87 5.54
N ILE A 259 -13.85 -20.63 6.59
CA ILE A 259 -12.37 -20.68 6.53
C ILE A 259 -11.83 -21.92 7.24
N LEU A 260 -12.58 -22.52 8.16
CA LEU A 260 -12.09 -23.63 8.96
C LEU A 260 -11.65 -24.83 8.10
N GLU A 261 -12.42 -25.18 7.06
CA GLU A 261 -12.06 -26.27 6.14
C GLU A 261 -10.74 -25.98 5.40
N ALA A 262 -10.48 -24.71 5.04
CA ALA A 262 -9.23 -24.32 4.39
C ALA A 262 -8.01 -24.52 5.31
N LEU A 263 -8.20 -24.45 6.64
CA LEU A 263 -7.17 -24.73 7.64
C LEU A 263 -6.90 -26.23 7.84
N GLY A 264 -7.73 -27.13 7.29
CA GLY A 264 -7.51 -28.58 7.29
C GLY A 264 -6.81 -29.09 6.03
N ARG A 265 -6.75 -28.28 4.97
CA ARG A 265 -6.14 -28.67 3.68
C ARG A 265 -4.62 -28.72 3.76
N GLU A 266 -4.01 -29.53 2.91
CA GLU A 266 -2.55 -29.57 2.75
C GLU A 266 -2.00 -28.19 2.39
N GLY A 267 -0.87 -27.82 2.99
CA GLY A 267 -0.27 -26.51 2.82
C GLY A 267 0.86 -26.24 3.81
N HIS A 268 1.37 -25.02 3.77
CA HIS A 268 2.45 -24.54 4.65
C HIS A 268 2.04 -23.20 5.24
N PHE A 269 1.07 -23.23 6.15
CA PHE A 269 0.49 -22.01 6.71
C PHE A 269 1.19 -21.55 7.98
N THR A 270 1.06 -20.26 8.28
CA THR A 270 1.24 -19.75 9.64
C THR A 270 -0.08 -19.15 10.09
N LEU A 271 -0.65 -19.66 11.18
CA LEU A 271 -1.83 -19.10 11.81
C LEU A 271 -1.42 -18.32 13.07
N PHE A 272 -1.76 -17.04 13.12
CA PHE A 272 -1.77 -16.29 14.37
C PHE A 272 -3.15 -16.42 15.00
N ALA A 273 -3.34 -17.39 15.88
CA ALA A 273 -4.66 -17.75 16.41
C ALA A 273 -5.04 -16.87 17.63
N PRO A 274 -6.04 -15.99 17.53
CA PRO A 274 -6.49 -15.19 18.66
C PRO A 274 -7.24 -16.05 19.68
N THR A 275 -6.82 -15.94 20.94
CA THR A 275 -7.47 -16.59 22.09
C THR A 275 -8.84 -15.99 22.40
N ASN A 276 -9.66 -16.67 23.21
CA ASN A 276 -10.94 -16.13 23.69
C ASN A 276 -10.75 -14.76 24.36
N GLU A 277 -9.71 -14.58 25.18
CA GLU A 277 -9.37 -13.29 25.80
C GLU A 277 -9.12 -12.19 24.75
N ALA A 278 -8.53 -12.52 23.61
CA ALA A 278 -8.31 -11.58 22.52
C ALA A 278 -9.63 -11.04 21.94
N PHE A 279 -10.64 -11.90 21.81
CA PHE A 279 -11.99 -11.51 21.37
C PHE A 279 -12.74 -10.72 22.44
N GLU A 280 -12.58 -11.05 23.72
CA GLU A 280 -13.20 -10.32 24.83
C GLU A 280 -12.68 -8.88 24.97
N ARG A 281 -11.44 -8.62 24.55
CA ARG A 281 -10.85 -7.27 24.51
C ARG A 281 -11.45 -6.38 23.42
N LEU A 282 -12.22 -6.92 22.47
CA LEU A 282 -12.85 -6.13 21.43
C LEU A 282 -13.93 -5.19 22.01
N PRO A 283 -14.06 -3.96 21.51
CA PRO A 283 -15.16 -3.09 21.91
C PRO A 283 -16.53 -3.72 21.62
N ARG A 284 -17.51 -3.44 22.50
CA ARG A 284 -18.88 -3.96 22.37
C ARG A 284 -19.46 -3.67 20.99
N GLY A 285 -20.07 -4.68 20.36
CA GLY A 285 -20.71 -4.57 19.05
C GLY A 285 -19.76 -4.66 17.85
N VAL A 286 -18.43 -4.55 18.02
CA VAL A 286 -17.47 -4.68 16.89
C VAL A 286 -17.47 -6.11 16.35
N LEU A 287 -17.37 -7.11 17.23
CA LEU A 287 -17.36 -8.51 16.82
C LEU A 287 -18.68 -8.90 16.14
N GLU A 288 -19.82 -8.55 16.74
CA GLU A 288 -21.15 -8.81 16.17
C GLU A 288 -21.31 -8.17 14.79
N ARG A 289 -20.86 -6.92 14.62
CA ARG A 289 -20.87 -6.23 13.33
C ARG A 289 -20.00 -6.94 12.29
N ILE A 290 -18.79 -7.37 12.65
CA ILE A 290 -17.89 -8.04 11.70
C ILE A 290 -18.43 -9.42 11.34
N MET A 291 -18.92 -10.20 12.31
CA MET A 291 -19.48 -11.54 12.07
C MET A 291 -20.81 -11.48 11.30
N GLY A 292 -21.58 -10.41 11.43
CA GLY A 292 -22.79 -10.17 10.65
C GLY A 292 -22.55 -9.80 9.18
N ASP A 293 -21.31 -9.48 8.80
CA ASP A 293 -20.91 -9.16 7.42
C ASP A 293 -19.92 -10.22 6.92
N LYS A 294 -20.38 -11.12 6.03
CA LYS A 294 -19.57 -12.21 5.48
C LYS A 294 -18.25 -11.74 4.84
N VAL A 295 -18.23 -10.54 4.26
CA VAL A 295 -16.99 -10.01 3.65
C VAL A 295 -16.02 -9.56 4.74
N ALA A 296 -16.52 -8.88 5.78
CA ALA A 296 -15.69 -8.45 6.90
C ALA A 296 -15.18 -9.64 7.73
N SER A 297 -16.02 -10.64 7.98
CA SER A 297 -15.64 -11.84 8.74
C SER A 297 -14.59 -12.68 7.99
N ALA A 298 -14.77 -12.89 6.69
CA ALA A 298 -13.78 -13.59 5.86
C ALA A 298 -12.45 -12.84 5.79
N ALA A 299 -12.48 -11.51 5.65
CA ALA A 299 -11.26 -10.68 5.68
C ALA A 299 -10.56 -10.79 7.05
N LEU A 300 -11.32 -10.71 8.15
CA LEU A 300 -10.79 -10.87 9.51
C LEU A 300 -10.06 -12.20 9.66
N MET A 301 -10.67 -13.32 9.28
CA MET A 301 -10.05 -14.64 9.40
C MET A 301 -8.80 -14.78 8.55
N LYS A 302 -8.86 -14.35 7.28
CA LYS A 302 -7.72 -14.43 6.36
C LYS A 302 -6.53 -13.56 6.79
N TYR A 303 -6.78 -12.46 7.49
CA TYR A 303 -5.72 -11.56 7.98
C TYR A 303 -4.85 -12.19 9.09
N HIS A 304 -5.30 -13.28 9.71
CA HIS A 304 -4.53 -14.04 10.70
C HIS A 304 -3.67 -15.15 10.08
N ILE A 305 -3.78 -15.38 8.77
CA ILE A 305 -3.16 -16.53 8.09
C ILE A 305 -2.12 -16.05 7.09
N LEU A 306 -0.91 -16.61 7.15
CA LEU A 306 0.10 -16.47 6.12
C LEU A 306 0.16 -17.73 5.25
N ASN A 307 0.49 -17.55 3.98
CA ASN A 307 0.71 -18.65 3.04
C ASN A 307 2.15 -19.23 3.07
N THR A 308 2.89 -18.97 4.16
CA THR A 308 4.24 -19.49 4.37
C THR A 308 4.42 -19.86 5.83
N LEU A 309 5.23 -20.88 6.11
CA LEU A 309 5.51 -21.38 7.45
C LEU A 309 6.65 -20.57 8.10
N GLN A 310 6.32 -19.80 9.14
CA GLN A 310 7.24 -18.92 9.86
C GLN A 310 7.39 -19.41 11.30
N CYS A 311 8.43 -20.20 11.55
CA CYS A 311 8.84 -20.58 12.90
C CYS A 311 9.41 -19.36 13.64
N SER A 312 9.22 -19.31 14.95
CA SER A 312 9.62 -18.16 15.77
C SER A 312 11.14 -17.92 15.73
N GLU A 313 11.93 -18.99 15.73
CA GLU A 313 13.41 -18.93 15.68
C GLU A 313 13.96 -18.45 14.31
N ALA A 314 13.12 -18.38 13.28
CA ALA A 314 13.49 -17.78 12.00
C ALA A 314 13.43 -16.25 12.03
N ILE A 315 12.70 -15.66 12.98
CA ILE A 315 12.49 -14.22 13.08
C ILE A 315 13.64 -13.60 13.89
N MET A 316 14.56 -12.91 13.20
CA MET A 316 15.71 -12.25 13.82
C MET A 316 15.59 -10.71 13.87
N GLY A 317 14.52 -10.17 13.27
CA GLY A 317 14.23 -8.74 13.15
C GLY A 317 12.92 -8.51 12.39
N GLY A 318 12.51 -7.25 12.26
CA GLY A 318 11.26 -6.87 11.58
C GLY A 318 11.28 -7.21 10.09
N ALA A 319 10.25 -7.94 9.65
CA ALA A 319 9.98 -8.28 8.25
C ALA A 319 8.48 -8.18 7.97
N VAL A 320 8.14 -7.87 6.72
CA VAL A 320 6.75 -7.67 6.28
C VAL A 320 6.29 -8.91 5.54
N PHE A 321 5.13 -9.43 5.92
CA PHE A 321 4.53 -10.64 5.33
C PHE A 321 3.12 -10.34 4.84
N GLU A 322 2.79 -10.83 3.65
CA GLU A 322 1.44 -10.76 3.09
C GLU A 322 0.56 -11.85 3.72
N THR A 323 -0.61 -11.45 4.19
CA THR A 323 -1.63 -12.36 4.74
C THR A 323 -2.53 -12.89 3.62
N LEU A 324 -3.34 -13.92 3.88
CA LEU A 324 -4.33 -14.40 2.91
C LEU A 324 -5.44 -13.37 2.60
N GLU A 325 -5.55 -12.30 3.39
CA GLU A 325 -6.46 -11.18 3.10
C GLU A 325 -5.89 -10.23 2.04
N GLY A 326 -4.57 -10.23 1.85
CA GLY A 326 -3.83 -9.42 0.87
C GLY A 326 -3.08 -8.25 1.51
N ASN A 327 -3.54 -7.72 2.64
CA ASN A 327 -2.74 -6.74 3.39
C ASN A 327 -1.59 -7.42 4.11
N THR A 328 -0.56 -6.62 4.42
CA THR A 328 0.63 -7.10 5.10
C THR A 328 0.57 -6.89 6.62
N ILE A 329 1.31 -7.73 7.34
CA ILE A 329 1.63 -7.58 8.76
C ILE A 329 3.14 -7.52 8.93
N GLU A 330 3.62 -6.73 9.88
CA GLU A 330 5.02 -6.73 10.28
C GLU A 330 5.24 -7.75 11.39
N ILE A 331 6.07 -8.75 11.15
CA ILE A 331 6.47 -9.73 12.16
C ILE A 331 7.91 -9.45 12.54
N GLY A 332 8.15 -9.34 13.84
CA GLY A 332 9.45 -9.06 14.41
C GLY A 332 9.64 -9.76 15.75
N CYS A 333 10.63 -9.32 16.50
CA CYS A 333 10.93 -9.86 17.81
C CYS A 333 11.58 -8.79 18.70
N ASP A 334 11.28 -8.83 20.00
CA ASP A 334 11.99 -8.09 21.04
C ASP A 334 12.41 -9.05 22.16
N GLY A 335 13.69 -9.41 22.17
CA GLY A 335 14.21 -10.54 22.95
C GLY A 335 13.62 -11.86 22.45
N ASP A 336 13.05 -12.65 23.36
CA ASP A 336 12.44 -13.96 23.04
C ASP A 336 10.96 -13.88 22.64
N SER A 337 10.36 -12.69 22.76
CA SER A 337 8.96 -12.42 22.40
C SER A 337 8.83 -12.06 20.93
N ILE A 338 7.94 -12.73 20.21
CA ILE A 338 7.54 -12.35 18.85
C ILE A 338 6.62 -11.14 18.93
N THR A 339 6.81 -10.21 18.00
CA THR A 339 5.98 -9.01 17.86
C THR A 339 5.21 -9.06 16.55
N VAL A 340 3.92 -8.74 16.58
CA VAL A 340 3.09 -8.53 15.38
C VAL A 340 2.69 -7.07 15.35
N ASN A 341 3.00 -6.36 14.25
CA ASN A 341 2.85 -4.92 14.09
C ASN A 341 3.49 -4.12 15.24
N GLY A 342 4.64 -4.58 15.74
CA GLY A 342 5.38 -3.99 16.86
C GLY A 342 4.81 -4.28 18.26
N ILE A 343 3.74 -5.08 18.38
CA ILE A 343 3.08 -5.42 19.65
C ILE A 343 3.48 -6.83 20.08
N LYS A 344 3.89 -7.00 21.35
CA LYS A 344 4.22 -8.31 21.96
C LYS A 344 2.96 -9.09 22.34
N MET A 345 2.24 -9.57 21.33
CA MET A 345 0.95 -10.26 21.53
C MET A 345 1.03 -11.79 21.51
N VAL A 346 2.15 -12.37 21.05
CA VAL A 346 2.29 -13.83 20.96
C VAL A 346 2.60 -14.41 22.35
N ASN A 347 1.69 -15.22 22.89
CA ASN A 347 1.81 -15.83 24.22
C ASN A 347 2.33 -17.29 24.16
N LYS A 348 1.93 -18.08 23.15
CA LYS A 348 2.41 -19.44 22.87
C LYS A 348 2.82 -19.53 21.41
N LYS A 349 3.99 -20.07 21.14
CA LYS A 349 4.62 -20.07 19.80
C LYS A 349 5.03 -21.47 19.37
N ASP A 350 5.17 -21.65 18.06
CA ASP A 350 5.67 -22.87 17.44
C ASP A 350 4.85 -24.13 17.77
N ILE A 351 3.52 -24.03 17.68
CA ILE A 351 2.64 -25.20 17.73
C ILE A 351 2.60 -25.78 16.32
N VAL A 352 3.31 -26.89 16.11
CA VAL A 352 3.53 -27.47 14.78
C VAL A 352 2.44 -28.49 14.45
N THR A 353 1.94 -28.44 13.21
CA THR A 353 0.93 -29.35 12.64
C THR A 353 1.37 -29.80 11.24
N ASN A 354 0.73 -30.82 10.66
CA ASN A 354 1.14 -31.33 9.34
C ASN A 354 1.01 -30.32 8.19
N ASN A 355 0.21 -29.26 8.35
CA ASN A 355 -0.02 -28.26 7.30
C ASN A 355 0.40 -26.84 7.70
N GLY A 356 1.14 -26.68 8.80
CA GLY A 356 1.67 -25.39 9.20
C GLY A 356 2.01 -25.24 10.67
N VAL A 357 2.18 -23.97 11.09
CA VAL A 357 2.52 -23.59 12.46
C VAL A 357 1.48 -22.61 13.02
N ILE A 358 1.16 -22.75 14.30
CA ILE A 358 0.24 -21.86 15.02
C ILE A 358 1.02 -21.09 16.08
N HIS A 359 0.75 -19.79 16.16
CA HIS A 359 1.17 -18.89 17.23
C HIS A 359 -0.08 -18.32 17.88
N LEU A 360 -0.30 -18.58 19.16
CA LEU A 360 -1.42 -17.99 19.89
C LEU A 360 -1.15 -16.51 20.16
N ILE A 361 -2.16 -15.67 19.96
CA ILE A 361 -2.08 -14.21 20.18
C ILE A 361 -3.16 -13.72 21.15
N ASP A 362 -2.84 -12.66 21.88
CA ASP A 362 -3.71 -12.04 22.89
C ASP A 362 -4.51 -10.82 22.37
N GLN A 363 -4.42 -10.52 21.08
CA GLN A 363 -5.19 -9.47 20.40
C GLN A 363 -5.69 -9.95 19.03
N VAL A 364 -6.90 -9.57 18.66
CA VAL A 364 -7.45 -9.85 17.33
C VAL A 364 -6.84 -8.87 16.31
N LEU A 365 -6.28 -9.40 15.23
CA LEU A 365 -5.80 -8.61 14.10
C LEU A 365 -6.98 -8.20 13.21
N ILE A 366 -7.43 -6.95 13.30
CA ILE A 366 -8.52 -6.44 12.45
C ILE A 366 -7.93 -5.74 11.22
N PRO A 367 -8.13 -6.27 9.99
CA PRO A 367 -7.69 -5.60 8.77
C PRO A 367 -8.50 -4.34 8.53
N ASP A 368 -7.93 -3.38 7.81
CA ASP A 368 -8.64 -2.14 7.48
C ASP A 368 -9.93 -2.42 6.70
N SER A 369 -9.96 -3.44 5.83
CA SER A 369 -11.14 -3.89 5.07
C SER A 369 -12.33 -4.36 5.91
N ALA A 370 -12.14 -4.68 7.20
CA ALA A 370 -13.20 -5.04 8.15
C ALA A 370 -13.60 -3.88 9.08
N LYS A 371 -12.84 -2.78 9.06
CA LYS A 371 -13.08 -1.58 9.87
C LYS A 371 -14.11 -0.67 9.25
N GLN A 372 -14.88 0.01 10.08
CA GLN A 372 -15.72 1.14 9.67
C GLN A 372 -14.84 2.33 9.31
N VAL A 373 -15.37 3.25 8.50
CA VAL A 373 -14.61 4.43 8.05
C VAL A 373 -14.00 5.26 9.19
N MET A 374 -14.70 5.39 10.33
CA MET A 374 -14.18 6.10 11.51
C MET A 374 -13.06 5.36 12.23
N GLU A 375 -13.03 4.03 12.16
CA GLU A 375 -12.02 3.17 12.78
C GLU A 375 -10.71 3.13 11.97
N LEU A 376 -10.72 3.63 10.72
CA LEU A 376 -9.52 3.72 9.88
C LEU A 376 -8.54 4.83 10.33
N ALA A 377 -9.06 5.84 11.03
CA ALA A 377 -8.30 6.97 11.52
C ALA A 377 -7.19 6.54 12.50
N GLY A 378 -6.01 7.15 12.36
CA GLY A 378 -4.88 6.89 13.24
C GLY A 378 -4.68 7.99 14.27
N LYS A 379 -3.56 7.91 15.01
CA LYS A 379 -3.18 8.89 16.04
C LYS A 379 -3.08 10.33 15.52
N GLN A 380 -2.74 10.51 14.24
CA GLN A 380 -2.58 11.83 13.62
C GLN A 380 -3.90 12.47 13.19
N GLN A 381 -5.02 11.75 13.30
CA GLN A 381 -6.37 12.22 12.96
C GLN A 381 -7.30 12.23 14.17
N SER A 382 -6.78 11.99 15.38
CA SER A 382 -7.59 11.87 16.59
C SER A 382 -8.44 13.12 16.84
N THR A 383 -7.87 14.31 16.66
CA THR A 383 -8.60 15.58 16.83
C THR A 383 -9.79 15.66 15.86
N PHE A 384 -9.59 15.25 14.60
CA PHE A 384 -10.67 15.24 13.61
C PHE A 384 -11.78 14.25 14.00
N THR A 385 -11.43 13.01 14.37
CA THR A 385 -12.45 12.00 14.74
C THR A 385 -13.21 12.37 16.00
N ASP A 386 -12.53 12.96 16.98
CA ASP A 386 -13.15 13.42 18.23
C ASP A 386 -14.16 14.53 17.95
N LEU A 387 -13.81 15.52 17.11
CA LEU A 387 -14.72 16.59 16.72
C LEU A 387 -15.93 16.06 15.91
N VAL A 388 -15.72 15.12 15.00
CA VAL A 388 -16.81 14.47 14.24
C VAL A 388 -17.77 13.73 15.19
N ALA A 389 -17.25 13.07 16.22
CA ALA A 389 -18.05 12.40 17.24
C ALA A 389 -18.80 13.42 18.13
N GLN A 390 -18.10 14.39 18.71
CA GLN A 390 -18.65 15.38 19.63
C GLN A 390 -19.76 16.24 18.99
N LEU A 391 -19.62 16.60 17.71
CA LEU A 391 -20.62 17.41 16.99
C LEU A 391 -21.78 16.58 16.41
N GLY A 392 -21.83 15.27 16.72
CA GLY A 392 -22.90 14.36 16.33
C GLY A 392 -22.92 14.03 14.83
N LEU A 393 -21.77 14.11 14.15
CA LEU A 393 -21.66 13.72 12.74
C LEU A 393 -21.36 12.22 12.59
N ALA A 394 -20.75 11.59 13.61
CA ALA A 394 -20.49 10.15 13.61
C ALA A 394 -21.75 9.29 13.45
N SER A 395 -22.88 9.71 14.04
CA SER A 395 -24.16 8.99 13.90
C SER A 395 -24.75 9.02 12.49
N ALA A 396 -24.28 9.92 11.62
CA ALA A 396 -24.67 9.95 10.21
C ALA A 396 -23.91 8.91 9.36
N LEU A 397 -22.79 8.38 9.88
CA LEU A 397 -21.94 7.39 9.24
C LEU A 397 -22.46 5.98 9.53
N LYS A 398 -23.54 5.58 8.86
CA LYS A 398 -24.21 4.30 9.09
C LYS A 398 -23.37 3.13 8.59
N PRO A 399 -23.42 1.94 9.22
CA PRO A 399 -22.64 0.79 8.78
C PRO A 399 -22.92 0.32 7.35
N ASN A 400 -24.14 0.53 6.86
CA ASN A 400 -24.58 0.15 5.52
C ASN A 400 -24.45 1.28 4.47
N GLY A 401 -23.99 2.47 4.87
CA GLY A 401 -23.71 3.57 3.95
C GLY A 401 -22.25 3.58 3.52
N GLU A 402 -21.96 4.25 2.41
CA GLU A 402 -20.60 4.42 1.90
C GLU A 402 -20.12 5.86 2.07
N TYR A 403 -18.91 6.04 2.60
CA TYR A 403 -18.40 7.36 2.95
C TYR A 403 -16.93 7.54 2.59
N THR A 404 -16.52 8.80 2.44
CA THR A 404 -15.10 9.17 2.39
C THR A 404 -14.82 10.27 3.38
N LEU A 405 -13.88 10.03 4.29
CA LEU A 405 -13.41 11.03 5.25
C LEU A 405 -12.18 11.74 4.70
N LEU A 406 -12.27 13.05 4.56
CA LEU A 406 -11.16 13.93 4.21
C LEU A 406 -10.59 14.46 5.52
N ALA A 407 -9.76 13.66 6.20
CA ALA A 407 -9.34 13.92 7.58
C ALA A 407 -8.07 14.79 7.64
N PRO A 408 -8.12 16.03 8.15
CA PRO A 408 -6.93 16.82 8.40
C PRO A 408 -6.07 16.21 9.51
N VAL A 409 -4.76 16.43 9.46
CA VAL A 409 -3.86 16.09 10.57
C VAL A 409 -4.15 16.94 11.81
N ASN A 410 -3.82 16.44 13.00
CA ASN A 410 -4.06 17.15 14.26
C ASN A 410 -3.53 18.60 14.24
N ASN A 411 -2.34 18.81 13.67
CA ASN A 411 -1.70 20.14 13.58
C ASN A 411 -2.45 21.13 12.66
N ALA A 412 -3.43 20.67 11.88
CA ALA A 412 -4.29 21.53 11.06
C ALA A 412 -5.33 22.30 11.89
N PHE A 413 -5.59 21.87 13.14
CA PHE A 413 -6.54 22.51 14.05
C PHE A 413 -5.79 23.42 15.03
N SER A 414 -5.79 24.72 14.76
CA SER A 414 -5.26 25.74 15.68
C SER A 414 -6.21 26.04 16.83
N ASP A 415 -5.71 26.65 17.90
CA ASP A 415 -6.52 27.13 19.03
C ASP A 415 -7.65 28.06 18.57
N ASP A 416 -7.36 28.96 17.63
CA ASP A 416 -8.38 29.82 17.00
C ASP A 416 -9.49 28.99 16.36
N THR A 417 -9.14 27.93 15.62
CA THR A 417 -10.11 27.05 14.95
C THR A 417 -10.97 26.30 15.97
N LEU A 418 -10.38 25.84 17.07
CA LEU A 418 -11.08 25.11 18.12
C LEU A 418 -11.97 26.03 18.98
N SER A 419 -11.64 27.32 19.05
CA SER A 419 -12.43 28.34 19.75
C SER A 419 -13.62 28.89 18.95
N MET A 420 -13.73 28.52 17.66
CA MET A 420 -14.82 28.96 16.80
C MET A 420 -16.19 28.44 17.28
N ASP A 421 -17.24 29.13 16.87
CA ASP A 421 -18.62 28.67 17.09
C ASP A 421 -18.81 27.24 16.58
N GLN A 422 -19.34 26.38 17.45
CA GLN A 422 -19.48 24.95 17.18
C GLN A 422 -20.41 24.64 15.99
N ARG A 423 -21.38 25.51 15.68
CA ARG A 423 -22.25 25.32 14.50
C ARG A 423 -21.47 25.57 13.22
N LEU A 424 -20.62 26.59 13.21
CA LEU A 424 -19.73 26.86 12.09
C LEU A 424 -18.69 25.75 11.92
N LEU A 425 -18.08 25.29 13.01
CA LEU A 425 -17.15 24.15 12.98
C LEU A 425 -17.85 22.88 12.47
N LYS A 426 -19.09 22.62 12.88
CA LYS A 426 -19.90 21.50 12.36
C LYS A 426 -20.11 21.59 10.85
N LEU A 427 -20.41 22.77 10.31
CA LEU A 427 -20.54 22.99 8.86
C LEU A 427 -19.21 22.74 8.13
N ILE A 428 -18.08 23.16 8.72
CA ILE A 428 -16.75 22.86 8.18
C ILE A 428 -16.52 21.35 8.12
N LEU A 429 -16.77 20.62 9.21
CA LEU A 429 -16.58 19.16 9.25
C LEU A 429 -17.55 18.41 8.32
N GLN A 430 -18.76 18.91 8.10
CA GLN A 430 -19.66 18.34 7.08
C GLN A 430 -19.08 18.41 5.66
N ASN A 431 -18.22 19.39 5.38
CA ASN A 431 -17.48 19.47 4.12
C ASN A 431 -16.26 18.54 4.05
N HIS A 432 -15.92 17.85 5.14
CA HIS A 432 -14.84 16.86 5.19
C HIS A 432 -15.35 15.42 5.08
N ILE A 433 -16.64 15.24 4.79
CA ILE A 433 -17.27 13.93 4.68
C ILE A 433 -18.03 13.88 3.36
N LEU A 434 -17.75 12.86 2.55
CA LEU A 434 -18.46 12.57 1.31
C LEU A 434 -19.46 11.43 1.54
N LYS A 435 -20.57 11.44 0.79
CA LYS A 435 -21.65 10.42 0.87
C LYS A 435 -21.41 9.20 -0.03
N VAL A 436 -20.19 9.05 -0.53
CA VAL A 436 -19.74 7.97 -1.42
C VAL A 436 -18.34 7.57 -1.01
N LYS A 437 -18.03 6.28 -1.15
CA LYS A 437 -16.68 5.76 -1.01
C LYS A 437 -15.90 6.05 -2.28
N VAL A 438 -14.80 6.78 -2.15
CA VAL A 438 -13.91 7.14 -3.24
C VAL A 438 -12.50 6.73 -2.83
N GLY A 439 -11.93 5.76 -3.53
CA GLY A 439 -10.54 5.38 -3.36
C GLY A 439 -9.57 6.41 -3.96
N LEU A 440 -8.32 6.39 -3.51
CA LEU A 440 -7.28 7.28 -4.03
C LEU A 440 -7.04 7.09 -5.54
N ASN A 441 -7.16 5.84 -6.01
CA ASN A 441 -7.02 5.45 -7.41
C ASN A 441 -8.20 5.87 -8.30
N GLU A 442 -9.30 6.31 -7.71
CA GLU A 442 -10.51 6.77 -8.45
C GLU A 442 -10.51 8.29 -8.66
N LEU A 443 -9.59 9.02 -8.01
CA LEU A 443 -9.50 10.47 -8.13
C LEU A 443 -8.89 10.87 -9.48
N TYR A 444 -9.54 11.80 -10.17
CA TYR A 444 -9.05 12.35 -11.45
C TYR A 444 -9.14 13.89 -11.47
N ASN A 445 -8.31 14.50 -12.32
CA ASN A 445 -8.22 15.96 -12.39
C ASN A 445 -9.55 16.58 -12.86
N GLY A 446 -10.02 17.61 -12.17
CA GLY A 446 -11.29 18.29 -12.46
C GLY A 446 -12.55 17.59 -11.93
N GLN A 447 -12.39 16.47 -11.22
CA GLN A 447 -13.50 15.81 -10.54
C GLN A 447 -14.13 16.74 -9.50
N LYS A 448 -15.46 16.65 -9.33
CA LYS A 448 -16.23 17.37 -8.33
C LYS A 448 -16.83 16.39 -7.34
N LEU A 449 -16.55 16.59 -6.06
CA LEU A 449 -16.97 15.71 -4.97
C LEU A 449 -18.07 16.39 -4.15
N GLU A 450 -19.21 15.73 -4.00
CA GLU A 450 -20.31 16.22 -3.16
C GLU A 450 -20.09 15.85 -1.70
N THR A 451 -20.11 16.86 -0.84
CA THR A 451 -19.98 16.70 0.61
C THR A 451 -21.33 16.46 1.29
N MET A 452 -21.32 15.98 2.54
CA MET A 452 -22.53 15.91 3.37
C MET A 452 -23.17 17.29 3.59
N GLY A 453 -22.37 18.36 3.57
CA GLY A 453 -22.84 19.74 3.65
C GLY A 453 -23.46 20.29 2.36
N GLY A 454 -23.53 19.49 1.29
CA GLY A 454 -24.09 19.91 -0.01
C GLY A 454 -23.17 20.83 -0.83
N LYS A 455 -21.92 21.03 -0.39
CA LYS A 455 -20.87 21.72 -1.15
C LYS A 455 -20.20 20.77 -2.14
N HIS A 456 -19.70 21.32 -3.23
CA HIS A 456 -18.88 20.61 -4.22
C HIS A 456 -17.42 21.00 -4.03
N LEU A 457 -16.54 20.01 -3.90
CA LEU A 457 -15.09 20.20 -3.81
C LEU A 457 -14.44 19.80 -5.13
N ARG A 458 -13.49 20.60 -5.62
CA ARG A 458 -12.73 20.29 -6.84
C ARG A 458 -11.47 19.53 -6.51
N VAL A 459 -11.17 18.52 -7.34
CA VAL A 459 -9.95 17.71 -7.25
C VAL A 459 -8.93 18.21 -8.27
N PHE A 460 -7.73 18.49 -7.79
CA PHE A 460 -6.57 18.89 -8.57
C PHE A 460 -5.51 17.79 -8.47
N VAL A 461 -5.25 17.12 -9.60
CA VAL A 461 -4.23 16.06 -9.66
C VAL A 461 -2.99 16.62 -10.35
N TYR A 462 -1.90 16.72 -9.58
CA TYR A 462 -0.59 17.10 -10.07
C TYR A 462 0.30 15.87 -10.23
N ARG A 463 1.53 16.08 -10.70
CA ARG A 463 2.48 14.98 -10.95
C ARG A 463 2.83 14.19 -9.68
N THR A 464 2.97 14.88 -8.56
CA THR A 464 3.47 14.31 -7.29
C THR A 464 2.52 14.51 -6.12
N SER A 465 1.37 15.16 -6.34
CA SER A 465 0.41 15.48 -5.29
C SER A 465 -1.02 15.45 -5.81
N VAL A 466 -1.96 15.19 -4.90
CA VAL A 466 -3.40 15.31 -5.15
C VAL A 466 -3.93 16.29 -4.11
N CYS A 467 -4.67 17.29 -4.56
CA CYS A 467 -5.23 18.32 -3.69
C CYS A 467 -6.74 18.44 -3.92
N ILE A 468 -7.46 18.70 -2.85
CA ILE A 468 -8.89 18.95 -2.86
C ILE A 468 -9.10 20.36 -2.31
N GLU A 469 -9.60 21.25 -3.17
CA GLU A 469 -9.62 22.69 -2.89
C GLU A 469 -8.22 23.18 -2.42
N ASN A 470 -8.12 23.79 -1.23
CA ASN A 470 -6.90 24.43 -0.73
C ASN A 470 -5.95 23.44 -0.04
N SER A 471 -6.37 22.20 0.17
CA SER A 471 -5.64 21.25 1.01
C SER A 471 -5.14 20.09 0.17
N CYS A 472 -3.87 19.73 0.37
CA CYS A 472 -3.25 18.62 -0.32
C CYS A 472 -3.18 17.37 0.55
N MET A 473 -3.31 16.23 -0.10
CA MET A 473 -3.25 14.92 0.53
C MET A 473 -1.84 14.62 1.05
N VAL A 474 -1.80 13.89 2.16
CA VAL A 474 -0.60 13.30 2.75
C VAL A 474 -0.71 11.78 2.62
N ARG A 475 0.44 11.08 2.63
CA ARG A 475 0.46 9.62 2.64
C ARG A 475 -0.34 9.05 3.81
N GLY A 476 -0.95 7.89 3.60
CA GLY A 476 -1.72 7.16 4.61
C GLY A 476 -3.22 7.07 4.33
N SER A 477 -3.63 7.22 3.06
CA SER A 477 -4.97 6.82 2.65
C SER A 477 -5.24 5.36 2.98
N LYS A 478 -6.43 5.05 3.47
CA LYS A 478 -6.85 3.68 3.80
C LYS A 478 -8.25 3.41 3.27
N LEU A 479 -8.50 2.15 2.93
CA LEU A 479 -9.80 1.65 2.50
C LEU A 479 -10.34 0.71 3.57
N GLY A 480 -11.57 0.96 4.00
CA GLY A 480 -12.29 0.09 4.92
C GLY A 480 -13.57 -0.48 4.34
N ARG A 481 -14.35 -1.10 5.23
CA ARG A 481 -15.52 -1.88 4.84
C ARG A 481 -16.56 -1.01 4.14
N ASN A 482 -16.88 0.12 4.75
CA ASN A 482 -17.94 1.03 4.31
C ASN A 482 -17.42 2.42 3.94
N GLY A 483 -16.12 2.58 3.73
CA GLY A 483 -15.59 3.88 3.32
C GLY A 483 -14.09 3.94 3.11
N ALA A 484 -13.63 5.14 2.78
CA ALA A 484 -12.23 5.49 2.62
C ALA A 484 -11.86 6.65 3.55
N ILE A 485 -10.60 6.72 3.97
CA ILE A 485 -10.05 7.90 4.64
C ILE A 485 -8.85 8.41 3.85
N HIS A 486 -8.80 9.72 3.68
CA HIS A 486 -7.73 10.46 3.03
C HIS A 486 -7.19 11.49 4.00
N ILE A 487 -5.87 11.52 4.19
CA ILE A 487 -5.23 12.40 5.17
C ILE A 487 -4.86 13.71 4.49
N PHE A 488 -5.19 14.85 5.11
CA PHE A 488 -4.95 16.18 4.57
C PHE A 488 -4.05 17.03 5.48
N ARG A 489 -3.24 17.90 4.87
CA ARG A 489 -2.35 18.80 5.62
C ARG A 489 -3.11 19.92 6.33
N GLU A 490 -4.18 20.39 5.72
CA GLU A 490 -4.96 21.55 6.18
C GLU A 490 -6.46 21.24 6.18
N ILE A 491 -7.22 22.07 6.90
CA ILE A 491 -8.68 22.08 6.83
C ILE A 491 -9.10 22.57 5.44
N ILE A 492 -10.00 21.81 4.81
CA ILE A 492 -10.59 22.12 3.52
C ILE A 492 -11.58 23.28 3.68
N LYS A 493 -11.37 24.32 2.88
CA LYS A 493 -12.15 25.55 2.83
C LYS A 493 -12.66 25.73 1.39
N PRO A 494 -13.91 25.33 1.11
CA PRO A 494 -14.50 25.48 -0.22
C PRO A 494 -14.54 26.95 -0.62
N ALA A 495 -14.18 27.26 -1.86
CA ALA A 495 -14.25 28.62 -2.37
C ALA A 495 -15.72 29.08 -2.54
N GLU A 496 -16.03 30.30 -2.10
CA GLU A 496 -17.39 30.85 -2.16
C GLU A 496 -17.56 32.00 -3.15
N LYS A 497 -16.45 32.61 -3.58
CA LYS A 497 -16.43 33.81 -4.43
C LYS A 497 -15.68 33.54 -5.72
N SER A 498 -16.13 34.13 -6.81
CA SER A 498 -15.44 34.13 -8.11
C SER A 498 -14.18 35.01 -8.11
N LEU A 499 -13.35 34.87 -9.14
CA LEU A 499 -12.19 35.74 -9.37
C LEU A 499 -12.60 37.22 -9.35
N HIS A 500 -13.64 37.58 -10.09
CA HIS A 500 -14.11 38.96 -10.16
C HIS A 500 -14.59 39.50 -8.80
N GLU A 501 -15.35 38.73 -8.03
CA GLU A 501 -15.81 39.15 -6.69
C GLU A 501 -14.66 39.31 -5.71
N LYS A 502 -13.68 38.40 -5.76
CA LYS A 502 -12.50 38.45 -4.88
C LYS A 502 -11.64 39.69 -5.18
N LEU A 503 -11.44 40.00 -6.46
CA LEU A 503 -10.74 41.21 -6.90
C LEU A 503 -11.45 42.50 -6.50
N ARG A 504 -12.79 42.54 -6.64
CA ARG A 504 -13.60 43.71 -6.30
C ARG A 504 -13.59 44.02 -4.80
N GLN A 505 -13.54 42.98 -3.96
CA GLN A 505 -13.58 43.15 -2.50
C GLN A 505 -12.29 43.76 -1.94
N ASP A 506 -11.15 43.47 -2.55
CA ASP A 506 -9.85 43.94 -2.06
C ASP A 506 -9.40 45.20 -2.84
N LYS A 507 -9.37 46.33 -2.12
CA LYS A 507 -9.00 47.64 -2.69
C LYS A 507 -7.59 47.66 -3.30
N ARG A 508 -6.70 46.75 -2.89
CA ARG A 508 -5.33 46.65 -3.42
C ARG A 508 -5.30 46.26 -4.90
N PHE A 509 -6.39 45.72 -5.45
CA PHE A 509 -6.45 45.24 -6.84
C PHE A 509 -7.24 46.17 -7.78
N SER A 510 -7.68 47.34 -7.31
CA SER A 510 -8.58 48.23 -8.05
C SER A 510 -8.04 48.67 -9.42
N THR A 511 -6.73 48.95 -9.52
CA THR A 511 -6.11 49.34 -10.78
C THR A 511 -6.10 48.19 -11.78
N PHE A 512 -5.70 47.00 -11.32
CA PHE A 512 -5.65 45.81 -12.17
C PHE A 512 -7.04 45.35 -12.60
N LEU A 513 -8.04 45.41 -11.72
CA LEU A 513 -9.43 45.11 -12.05
C LEU A 513 -9.95 46.04 -13.16
N SER A 514 -9.64 47.33 -13.10
CA SER A 514 -10.00 48.29 -14.16
C SER A 514 -9.35 47.94 -15.51
N LEU A 515 -8.10 47.46 -15.50
CA LEU A 515 -7.41 47.00 -16.72
C LEU A 515 -8.01 45.69 -17.27
N LEU A 516 -8.38 44.75 -16.40
CA LEU A 516 -9.08 43.51 -16.77
C LEU A 516 -10.44 43.79 -17.42
N GLU A 517 -11.21 44.75 -16.87
CA GLU A 517 -12.48 45.18 -17.46
C GLU A 517 -12.28 45.89 -18.80
N ALA A 518 -11.27 46.76 -18.93
CA ALA A 518 -10.92 47.42 -20.20
C ALA A 518 -10.44 46.42 -21.27
N ALA A 519 -9.81 45.32 -20.85
CA ALA A 519 -9.44 44.19 -21.70
C ALA A 519 -10.60 43.21 -21.98
N ASN A 520 -11.84 43.56 -21.58
CA ASN A 520 -13.05 42.76 -21.76
C ASN A 520 -13.02 41.36 -21.11
N LEU A 521 -12.24 41.15 -20.05
CA LEU A 521 -12.12 39.84 -19.37
C LEU A 521 -13.13 39.63 -18.25
N LYS A 522 -14.03 40.59 -18.01
CA LYS A 522 -15.02 40.51 -16.93
C LYS A 522 -15.87 39.24 -16.98
N GLU A 523 -16.30 38.83 -18.18
CA GLU A 523 -17.11 37.62 -18.37
C GLU A 523 -16.31 36.36 -17.98
N VAL A 524 -15.05 36.27 -18.42
CA VAL A 524 -14.13 35.16 -18.07
C VAL A 524 -13.92 35.06 -16.56
N LEU A 525 -13.78 36.20 -15.88
CA LEU A 525 -13.57 36.26 -14.43
C LEU A 525 -14.84 35.95 -13.60
N THR A 526 -16.02 35.97 -14.22
CA THR A 526 -17.31 35.75 -13.54
C THR A 526 -17.90 34.37 -13.83
N GLN A 527 -17.76 33.89 -15.07
CA GLN A 527 -18.30 32.60 -15.49
C GLN A 527 -17.55 31.42 -14.85
N PRO A 528 -18.19 30.25 -14.70
CA PRO A 528 -17.51 29.03 -14.29
C PRO A 528 -16.35 28.69 -15.26
N GLY A 529 -15.23 28.27 -14.70
CA GLY A 529 -14.02 27.90 -15.44
C GLY A 529 -12.91 27.52 -14.47
N ASP A 530 -11.77 27.13 -15.02
CA ASP A 530 -10.58 26.78 -14.25
C ASP A 530 -9.44 27.68 -14.69
N TRP A 531 -9.08 28.64 -13.84
CA TRP A 531 -8.12 29.68 -14.17
C TRP A 531 -7.11 29.91 -13.05
N THR A 532 -5.89 30.26 -13.42
CA THR A 532 -4.85 30.75 -12.51
C THR A 532 -4.54 32.20 -12.89
N LEU A 533 -4.82 33.13 -11.99
CA LEU A 533 -4.66 34.56 -12.21
C LEU A 533 -3.54 35.12 -11.31
N PHE A 534 -2.54 35.74 -11.93
CA PHE A 534 -1.49 36.48 -11.24
C PHE A 534 -1.92 37.93 -11.09
N VAL A 535 -2.12 38.39 -9.86
CA VAL A 535 -2.73 39.69 -9.58
C VAL A 535 -1.67 40.66 -9.05
N PRO A 536 -1.20 41.62 -9.84
CA PRO A 536 -0.36 42.70 -9.35
C PRO A 536 -1.16 43.64 -8.44
N THR A 537 -0.59 44.01 -7.29
CA THR A 537 -1.16 45.03 -6.41
C THR A 537 -1.07 46.42 -7.03
N ASN A 538 -1.83 47.40 -6.50
CA ASN A 538 -1.74 48.81 -6.92
C ASN A 538 -0.30 49.36 -6.81
N ASP A 539 0.52 48.85 -5.89
CA ASP A 539 1.92 49.25 -5.75
C ASP A 539 2.77 48.87 -6.99
N ALA A 540 2.42 47.79 -7.69
CA ALA A 540 3.08 47.39 -8.92
C ALA A 540 2.90 48.41 -10.06
N PHE A 541 1.90 49.29 -9.95
CA PHE A 541 1.59 50.36 -10.89
C PHE A 541 2.06 51.74 -10.40
N LYS A 542 2.75 51.79 -9.26
CA LYS A 542 3.24 53.04 -8.67
C LYS A 542 4.31 53.67 -9.57
N GLY A 543 4.12 54.95 -9.89
CA GLY A 543 4.98 55.68 -10.82
C GLY A 543 4.42 55.78 -12.25
N MET A 544 3.30 55.12 -12.54
CA MET A 544 2.52 55.36 -13.74
C MET A 544 1.60 56.57 -13.54
N THR A 545 1.66 57.52 -14.47
CA THR A 545 0.75 58.67 -14.52
C THR A 545 -0.62 58.27 -15.07
N SER A 546 -1.65 59.09 -14.79
CA SER A 546 -3.00 58.87 -15.33
C SER A 546 -3.02 58.84 -16.87
N GLU A 547 -2.18 59.66 -17.50
CA GLU A 547 -2.04 59.72 -18.97
C GLU A 547 -1.44 58.42 -19.56
N GLU A 548 -0.41 57.87 -18.90
CA GLU A 548 0.20 56.59 -19.30
C GLU A 548 -0.78 55.42 -19.13
N LYS A 549 -1.59 55.45 -18.06
CA LYS A 549 -2.66 54.48 -17.86
C LYS A 549 -3.69 54.56 -19.00
N GLU A 550 -4.09 55.76 -19.38
CA GLU A 550 -5.06 55.95 -20.46
C GLU A 550 -4.46 55.58 -21.82
N PHE A 551 -3.16 55.81 -22.03
CA PHE A 551 -2.44 55.32 -23.20
C PHE A 551 -2.49 53.78 -23.31
N LEU A 552 -2.22 53.06 -22.22
CA LEU A 552 -2.34 51.60 -22.19
C LEU A 552 -3.78 51.14 -22.49
N ILE A 553 -4.79 51.83 -21.95
CA ILE A 553 -6.21 51.50 -22.20
C ILE A 553 -6.60 51.74 -23.66
N ARG A 554 -6.04 52.77 -24.30
CA ARG A 554 -6.29 53.06 -25.72
C ARG A 554 -5.66 52.01 -26.64
N ASP A 555 -4.46 51.52 -26.32
CA ASP A 555 -3.82 50.41 -27.05
C ASP A 555 -4.35 49.05 -26.57
N LYS A 556 -5.54 48.71 -27.07
CA LYS A 556 -6.24 47.46 -26.70
C LYS A 556 -5.40 46.21 -26.96
N ASN A 557 -4.62 46.17 -28.05
CA ASN A 557 -3.82 45.00 -28.39
C ASN A 557 -2.65 44.81 -27.42
N ALA A 558 -1.93 45.89 -27.08
CA ALA A 558 -0.87 45.83 -26.07
C ALA A 558 -1.43 45.47 -24.69
N LEU A 559 -2.52 46.12 -24.27
CA LEU A 559 -3.17 45.84 -22.99
C LEU A 559 -3.60 44.37 -22.90
N GLN A 560 -4.27 43.86 -23.93
CA GLN A 560 -4.77 42.49 -23.94
C GLN A 560 -3.60 41.48 -23.86
N ASN A 561 -2.49 41.72 -24.56
CA ASN A 561 -1.31 40.85 -24.46
C ASN A 561 -0.69 40.87 -23.05
N ILE A 562 -0.53 42.05 -22.44
CA ILE A 562 0.02 42.17 -21.07
C ILE A 562 -0.89 41.47 -20.06
N ILE A 563 -2.20 41.70 -20.13
CA ILE A 563 -3.17 41.16 -19.18
C ILE A 563 -3.33 39.64 -19.36
N LEU A 564 -3.40 39.12 -20.59
CA LEU A 564 -3.53 37.68 -20.83
C LEU A 564 -2.28 36.88 -20.42
N TYR A 565 -1.12 37.53 -20.26
CA TYR A 565 0.07 36.88 -19.71
C TYR A 565 -0.09 36.56 -18.22
N HIS A 566 -0.96 37.28 -17.52
CA HIS A 566 -1.28 37.04 -16.11
C HIS A 566 -2.36 35.98 -15.91
N LEU A 567 -2.96 35.46 -16.99
CA LEU A 567 -4.03 34.48 -16.93
C LEU A 567 -3.59 33.16 -17.56
N THR A 568 -3.70 32.06 -16.83
CA THR A 568 -3.34 30.72 -17.30
C THR A 568 -4.56 29.79 -17.20
N PRO A 569 -4.88 28.99 -18.23
CA PRO A 569 -5.94 27.98 -18.14
C PRO A 569 -5.52 26.84 -17.22
N GLY A 570 -6.42 26.40 -16.34
CA GLY A 570 -6.18 25.41 -15.29
C GLY A 570 -5.94 26.04 -13.91
N ILE A 571 -6.15 25.26 -12.86
CA ILE A 571 -5.94 25.68 -11.46
C ILE A 571 -4.61 25.12 -10.96
N PHE A 572 -3.67 26.02 -10.67
CA PHE A 572 -2.33 25.69 -10.21
C PHE A 572 -2.07 26.30 -8.85
N ILE A 573 -2.23 25.50 -7.79
CA ILE A 573 -1.88 25.91 -6.43
C ILE A 573 -0.40 25.61 -6.15
N GLY A 574 0.30 26.54 -5.49
CA GLY A 574 1.70 26.46 -5.13
C GLY A 574 2.01 25.23 -4.26
N LYS A 575 1.12 24.91 -3.31
CA LYS A 575 1.22 23.71 -2.46
C LYS A 575 1.13 22.39 -3.23
N GLY A 576 0.58 22.40 -4.44
CA GLY A 576 0.51 21.23 -5.31
C GLY A 576 1.84 20.90 -6.00
N PHE A 577 2.78 21.85 -6.04
CA PHE A 577 4.06 21.66 -6.71
C PHE A 577 5.06 20.90 -5.86
N GLU A 578 5.90 20.12 -6.56
CA GLU A 578 7.09 19.54 -5.96
C GLU A 578 8.06 20.65 -5.53
N PRO A 579 8.49 20.69 -4.26
CA PRO A 579 9.38 21.75 -3.78
C PRO A 579 10.67 21.85 -4.61
N GLY A 580 10.99 23.07 -5.04
CA GLY A 580 12.21 23.36 -5.80
C GLY A 580 12.12 23.11 -7.30
N VAL A 581 11.04 22.51 -7.81
CA VAL A 581 10.86 22.22 -9.23
C VAL A 581 10.17 23.40 -9.95
N THR A 582 10.76 23.84 -11.06
CA THR A 582 10.17 24.86 -11.93
C THR A 582 9.15 24.24 -12.89
N ASN A 583 7.90 24.61 -12.72
CA ASN A 583 6.77 24.23 -13.57
C ASN A 583 6.63 25.25 -14.71
N ILE A 584 6.62 24.76 -15.94
CA ILE A 584 6.51 25.58 -17.14
C ILE A 584 5.05 25.52 -17.61
N LEU A 585 4.32 26.62 -17.47
CA LEU A 585 2.93 26.71 -17.89
C LEU A 585 2.78 27.60 -19.12
N LYS A 586 1.76 27.33 -19.93
CA LYS A 586 1.42 28.18 -21.07
C LYS A 586 0.31 29.14 -20.66
N THR A 587 0.60 30.44 -20.70
CA THR A 587 -0.38 31.49 -20.43
C THR A 587 -1.42 31.56 -21.55
N THR A 588 -2.53 32.23 -21.28
CA THR A 588 -3.59 32.50 -22.26
C THR A 588 -3.09 33.39 -23.41
N GLN A 589 -2.09 34.23 -23.13
CA GLN A 589 -1.38 35.02 -24.14
C GLN A 589 -0.57 34.14 -25.12
N GLY A 590 -0.10 32.97 -24.66
CA GLY A 590 0.64 31.99 -25.44
C GLY A 590 2.09 31.79 -25.00
N SER A 591 2.71 32.81 -24.39
CA SER A 591 4.05 32.71 -23.82
C SER A 591 4.08 31.83 -22.57
N LYS A 592 5.27 31.31 -22.26
CA LYS A 592 5.51 30.49 -21.08
C LYS A 592 5.60 31.36 -19.82
N ILE A 593 5.11 30.84 -18.71
CA ILE A 593 5.30 31.38 -17.36
C ILE A 593 5.88 30.27 -16.47
N PHE A 594 6.79 30.65 -15.58
CA PHE A 594 7.56 29.72 -14.77
C PHE A 594 7.13 29.82 -13.31
N LEU A 595 6.63 28.72 -12.74
CA LEU A 595 6.18 28.65 -11.36
C LEU A 595 7.03 27.70 -10.54
N LYS A 596 7.48 28.13 -9.36
CA LYS A 596 8.29 27.29 -8.48
C LYS A 596 7.82 27.45 -7.04
N GLY A 597 7.35 26.37 -6.43
CA GLY A 597 7.07 26.34 -4.99
C GLY A 597 8.35 26.06 -4.21
N ALA A 598 8.70 26.89 -3.24
CA ALA A 598 9.82 26.65 -2.33
C ALA A 598 9.58 27.33 -0.97
N ASN A 599 9.80 26.61 0.14
CA ASN A 599 9.64 27.12 1.52
C ASN A 599 8.30 27.85 1.73
N ASP A 600 7.19 27.19 1.37
CA ASP A 600 5.82 27.73 1.43
C ASP A 600 5.62 29.07 0.69
N THR A 601 6.55 29.43 -0.20
CA THR A 601 6.47 30.61 -1.06
C THR A 601 6.36 30.17 -2.51
N LEU A 602 5.41 30.75 -3.25
CA LEU A 602 5.33 30.57 -4.70
C LEU A 602 6.19 31.64 -5.39
N LEU A 603 7.12 31.22 -6.24
CA LEU A 603 7.84 32.09 -7.15
C LEU A 603 7.21 32.04 -8.54
N VAL A 604 7.06 33.21 -9.16
CA VAL A 604 6.52 33.41 -10.50
C VAL A 604 7.57 34.14 -11.33
N ASN A 605 8.14 33.51 -12.34
CA ASN A 605 9.31 34.00 -13.09
C ASN A 605 10.45 34.46 -12.16
N GLU A 606 10.78 33.63 -11.16
CA GLU A 606 11.78 33.93 -10.10
C GLU A 606 11.42 35.10 -9.16
N LEU A 607 10.22 35.68 -9.28
CA LEU A 607 9.72 36.69 -8.35
C LEU A 607 8.89 36.04 -7.25
N LYS A 608 9.18 36.37 -5.99
CA LYS A 608 8.36 35.92 -4.87
C LYS A 608 6.96 36.55 -4.93
N SER A 609 5.93 35.73 -4.82
CA SER A 609 4.56 36.19 -4.55
C SER A 609 4.43 36.67 -3.11
N LYS A 610 3.52 37.62 -2.86
CA LYS A 610 3.17 38.09 -1.51
C LYS A 610 2.21 37.13 -0.81
N GLU A 611 1.19 36.72 -1.57
CA GLU A 611 0.15 35.79 -1.14
C GLU A 611 -0.09 34.83 -2.30
N SER A 612 -0.22 33.54 -2.01
CA SER A 612 -0.51 32.50 -3.00
C SER A 612 -1.70 31.66 -2.56
N ASP A 613 -2.26 30.90 -3.49
CA ASP A 613 -3.31 29.91 -3.23
C ASP A 613 -4.63 30.51 -2.73
N ILE A 614 -4.96 31.74 -3.15
CA ILE A 614 -6.25 32.34 -2.86
C ILE A 614 -7.28 31.72 -3.81
N LEU A 615 -7.95 30.66 -3.35
CA LEU A 615 -8.96 29.96 -4.15
C LEU A 615 -10.22 30.79 -4.38
N THR A 616 -10.78 30.63 -5.57
CA THR A 616 -12.06 31.18 -6.01
C THR A 616 -12.90 30.08 -6.66
N THR A 617 -14.21 30.31 -6.84
CA THR A 617 -15.14 29.32 -7.40
C THR A 617 -14.80 28.91 -8.85
N ASN A 618 -14.09 29.77 -9.57
CA ASN A 618 -13.68 29.59 -10.96
C ASN A 618 -12.16 29.73 -11.18
N GLY A 619 -11.35 29.63 -10.12
CA GLY A 619 -9.89 29.71 -10.27
C GLY A 619 -9.10 29.80 -8.97
N VAL A 620 -7.86 30.26 -9.11
CA VAL A 620 -6.93 30.59 -8.03
C VAL A 620 -6.23 31.91 -8.33
N ILE A 621 -6.02 32.72 -7.30
CA ILE A 621 -5.28 33.99 -7.36
C ILE A 621 -3.93 33.83 -6.67
N HIS A 622 -2.88 34.32 -7.33
CA HIS A 622 -1.56 34.53 -6.77
C HIS A 622 -1.20 36.01 -6.84
N VAL A 623 -0.97 36.63 -5.68
CA VAL A 623 -0.68 38.07 -5.58
C VAL A 623 0.80 38.32 -5.81
N VAL A 624 1.10 39.18 -6.78
CA VAL A 624 2.46 39.54 -7.18
C VAL A 624 2.74 41.03 -6.94
N ASP A 625 4.02 41.35 -6.71
CA ASP A 625 4.46 42.72 -6.42
C ASP A 625 4.81 43.55 -7.65
N LYS A 626 4.93 42.90 -8.80
CA LYS A 626 5.39 43.52 -10.03
C LYS A 626 4.49 43.07 -11.17
N LEU A 627 4.35 43.93 -12.17
CA LEU A 627 3.72 43.56 -13.42
C LEU A 627 4.57 42.50 -14.13
N LEU A 628 3.95 41.41 -14.56
CA LEU A 628 4.61 40.34 -15.30
C LEU A 628 4.59 40.65 -16.80
N TYR A 629 5.69 40.36 -17.49
CA TYR A 629 5.78 40.56 -18.93
C TYR A 629 6.57 39.42 -19.60
N PRO A 630 6.15 38.95 -20.78
CA PRO A 630 6.87 37.92 -21.52
C PRO A 630 8.15 38.48 -22.13
N ALA A 631 9.31 38.07 -21.61
CA ALA A 631 10.62 38.61 -22.02
C ALA A 631 10.92 38.45 -23.53
N ASP A 632 10.37 37.42 -24.17
CA ASP A 632 10.65 37.10 -25.58
C ASP A 632 9.85 37.96 -26.58
N ILE A 633 8.85 38.72 -26.12
CA ILE A 633 7.97 39.50 -26.99
C ILE A 633 8.49 40.95 -27.09
N PRO A 634 8.93 41.40 -28.28
CA PRO A 634 9.43 42.73 -28.44
C PRO A 634 8.32 43.78 -28.36
N VAL A 635 8.66 44.92 -27.80
CA VAL A 635 7.85 46.15 -27.86
C VAL A 635 8.29 46.95 -29.08
N GLY A 636 7.36 47.50 -29.86
CA GLY A 636 7.69 48.31 -31.06
C GLY A 636 7.36 49.79 -30.97
N ASN A 637 6.68 50.22 -29.90
CA ASN A 637 6.30 51.60 -29.65
C ASN A 637 7.18 52.21 -28.54
N ASP A 638 7.85 53.33 -28.83
CA ASP A 638 8.79 53.99 -27.91
C ASP A 638 8.11 54.43 -26.60
N ARG A 639 6.88 54.95 -26.67
CA ARG A 639 6.10 55.40 -25.50
C ARG A 639 5.68 54.22 -24.64
N LEU A 640 5.29 53.10 -25.25
CA LEU A 640 4.98 51.88 -24.51
C LEU A 640 6.23 51.30 -23.83
N LEU A 641 7.39 51.34 -24.50
CA LEU A 641 8.65 50.91 -23.91
C LEU A 641 9.01 51.77 -22.69
N GLU A 642 8.83 53.09 -22.76
CA GLU A 642 9.08 53.99 -21.62
C GLU A 642 8.21 53.64 -20.42
N ILE A 643 6.91 53.42 -20.63
CA ILE A 643 5.96 53.02 -19.59
C ILE A 643 6.36 51.68 -18.97
N LEU A 644 6.64 50.68 -19.81
CA LEU A 644 6.99 49.35 -19.32
C LEU A 644 8.33 49.36 -18.58
N ASN A 645 9.33 50.13 -19.00
CA ASN A 645 10.60 50.28 -18.28
C ASN A 645 10.42 50.96 -16.91
N LYS A 646 9.42 51.84 -16.74
CA LYS A 646 9.07 52.42 -15.42
C LYS A 646 8.53 51.34 -14.47
N LEU A 647 7.69 50.45 -14.99
CA LEU A 647 6.97 49.42 -14.22
C LEU A 647 7.79 48.14 -13.99
N ILE A 648 8.60 47.74 -14.97
CA ILE A 648 9.28 46.45 -15.05
C ILE A 648 10.78 46.70 -15.01
N LYS A 649 11.36 46.59 -13.81
CA LYS A 649 12.81 46.77 -13.58
C LYS A 649 13.58 45.46 -13.43
N HIS A 650 12.89 44.32 -13.47
CA HIS A 650 13.44 43.01 -13.14
C HIS A 650 13.78 42.15 -14.37
N ILE A 651 13.43 42.62 -15.56
CA ILE A 651 13.82 42.01 -16.84
C ILE A 651 14.22 43.11 -17.82
N GLN A 652 15.04 42.76 -18.80
CA GLN A 652 15.34 43.63 -19.93
C GLN A 652 14.27 43.45 -21.01
N ILE A 653 13.54 44.52 -21.32
CA ILE A 653 12.48 44.47 -22.34
C ILE A 653 13.12 44.51 -23.72
N LYS A 654 12.81 43.50 -24.54
CA LYS A 654 13.22 43.48 -25.94
C LYS A 654 12.49 44.58 -26.70
N PHE A 655 13.21 45.39 -27.46
CA PHE A 655 12.64 46.44 -28.30
C PHE A 655 12.99 46.18 -29.77
N VAL A 656 11.96 46.16 -30.62
CA VAL A 656 12.11 46.07 -32.08
C VAL A 656 11.15 47.09 -32.69
N ARG A 657 11.69 48.21 -33.17
CA ARG A 657 10.91 49.34 -33.68
C ARG A 657 9.90 48.88 -34.74
N GLY A 658 8.64 49.27 -34.57
CA GLY A 658 7.55 48.92 -35.50
C GLY A 658 6.96 47.51 -35.31
N SER A 659 7.46 46.71 -34.36
CA SER A 659 6.80 45.45 -33.98
C SER A 659 5.43 45.70 -33.36
N THR A 660 4.45 44.90 -33.75
CA THR A 660 3.08 44.94 -33.22
C THR A 660 2.78 43.67 -32.45
N PHE A 661 1.95 43.79 -31.42
CA PHE A 661 1.45 42.61 -30.72
C PHE A 661 0.52 41.82 -31.62
N LYS A 662 0.56 40.49 -31.50
CA LYS A 662 -0.41 39.62 -32.15
C LYS A 662 -1.79 39.88 -31.57
N GLU A 663 -2.78 40.06 -32.43
CA GLU A 663 -4.18 40.14 -32.02
C GLU A 663 -4.62 38.76 -31.50
N ILE A 664 -5.22 38.75 -30.32
CA ILE A 664 -5.69 37.51 -29.68
C ILE A 664 -7.23 37.54 -29.73
N PRO A 665 -7.87 36.74 -30.60
CA PRO A 665 -9.30 36.84 -30.82
C PRO A 665 -10.09 36.49 -29.55
N MET A 666 -10.97 37.41 -29.13
CA MET A 666 -11.78 37.20 -27.92
C MET A 666 -12.85 36.11 -28.06
N THR A 667 -13.20 35.71 -29.28
CA THR A 667 -14.20 34.68 -29.58
C THR A 667 -13.84 33.31 -28.99
N VAL A 668 -12.54 33.06 -28.77
CA VAL A 668 -12.05 31.83 -28.11
C VAL A 668 -12.51 31.75 -26.64
N TYR A 669 -12.84 32.88 -26.00
CA TYR A 669 -13.14 32.95 -24.57
C TYR A 669 -14.64 33.06 -24.25
N ARG A 670 -15.53 33.09 -25.25
CA ARG A 670 -16.97 32.91 -25.01
C ARG A 670 -17.24 31.42 -24.82
N PRO A 671 -17.80 30.99 -23.68
CA PRO A 671 -18.15 29.58 -23.49
C PRO A 671 -19.19 29.18 -24.55
N THR A 672 -18.83 28.22 -25.40
CA THR A 672 -19.77 27.61 -26.34
C THR A 672 -20.85 26.91 -25.54
N LYS A 673 -22.09 27.43 -25.55
CA LYS A 673 -23.25 26.72 -25.02
C LYS A 673 -23.61 25.59 -25.98
N THR A 674 -22.98 24.44 -25.86
CA THR A 674 -23.40 23.24 -26.57
C THR A 674 -24.69 22.74 -25.93
N LYS A 675 -25.85 23.14 -26.47
CA LYS A 675 -27.10 22.40 -26.24
C LYS A 675 -27.02 21.12 -27.05
N VAL A 676 -26.68 20.01 -26.42
CA VAL A 676 -26.84 18.69 -27.03
C VAL A 676 -28.35 18.42 -27.10
N LYS A 677 -28.93 18.51 -28.30
CA LYS A 677 -30.25 17.95 -28.59
C LYS A 677 -29.98 16.52 -29.04
N ILE A 678 -30.31 15.54 -28.21
CA ILE A 678 -30.30 14.14 -28.62
C ILE A 678 -31.61 13.94 -29.39
N GLU A 679 -31.52 13.90 -30.71
CA GLU A 679 -32.59 13.41 -31.58
C GLU A 679 -32.16 12.03 -32.10
N GLY A 680 -32.87 11.01 -31.64
CA GLY A 680 -32.68 9.62 -32.03
C GLY A 680 -33.39 8.71 -31.03
N GLU A 681 -34.43 8.01 -31.47
CA GLU A 681 -35.05 6.95 -30.67
C GLU A 681 -34.06 5.79 -30.49
N PRO A 682 -33.97 5.17 -29.30
CA PRO A 682 -33.11 4.01 -29.09
C PRO A 682 -33.68 2.80 -29.85
N GLU A 683 -32.87 2.19 -30.71
CA GLU A 683 -33.18 0.88 -31.29
C GLU A 683 -32.96 -0.22 -30.24
N PHE A 684 -33.97 -1.08 -30.05
CA PHE A 684 -33.86 -2.28 -29.21
C PHE A 684 -33.69 -3.52 -30.10
N LYS A 685 -32.61 -4.29 -29.89
CA LYS A 685 -32.45 -5.65 -30.44
C LYS A 685 -32.75 -6.69 -29.36
N LEU A 686 -33.54 -7.69 -29.70
CA LEU A 686 -33.75 -8.90 -28.90
C LEU A 686 -32.64 -9.92 -29.19
N ILE A 687 -31.94 -10.40 -28.15
CA ILE A 687 -30.92 -11.45 -28.22
C ILE A 687 -31.52 -12.73 -27.60
N LYS A 688 -31.28 -13.89 -28.21
CA LYS A 688 -31.73 -15.21 -27.71
C LYS A 688 -30.79 -15.74 -26.63
N GLU A 689 -31.36 -16.47 -25.66
CA GLU A 689 -30.66 -17.05 -24.51
C GLU A 689 -29.53 -18.00 -24.95
N GLY A 690 -28.28 -17.69 -24.57
CA GLY A 690 -27.11 -18.55 -24.78
C GLY A 690 -26.01 -18.07 -25.75
N GLU A 691 -26.15 -16.91 -26.39
CA GLU A 691 -25.06 -16.32 -27.19
C GLU A 691 -24.11 -15.46 -26.34
N THR A 692 -22.85 -15.88 -26.22
CA THR A 692 -21.74 -15.02 -25.78
C THR A 692 -21.30 -14.12 -26.93
N ILE A 693 -21.60 -12.83 -26.87
CA ILE A 693 -21.14 -11.83 -27.83
C ILE A 693 -19.85 -11.20 -27.26
N THR A 694 -18.73 -11.37 -27.97
CA THR A 694 -17.56 -10.49 -27.81
C THR A 694 -17.73 -9.36 -28.83
N GLU A 695 -18.42 -8.28 -28.45
CA GLU A 695 -18.56 -7.11 -29.30
C GLU A 695 -17.40 -6.15 -29.00
N VAL A 696 -16.45 -6.05 -29.93
CA VAL A 696 -15.59 -4.87 -30.02
C VAL A 696 -16.42 -3.82 -30.73
N ILE A 697 -17.06 -2.94 -29.96
CA ILE A 697 -17.72 -1.77 -30.55
C ILE A 697 -16.59 -0.84 -31.00
N HIS A 698 -16.28 -0.83 -32.29
CA HIS A 698 -15.59 0.31 -32.88
C HIS A 698 -16.58 1.47 -32.82
N GLY A 699 -16.39 2.38 -31.86
CA GLY A 699 -17.12 3.64 -31.88
C GLY A 699 -16.86 4.34 -33.21
N GLU A 700 -17.91 4.94 -33.81
CA GLU A 700 -17.74 5.72 -35.02
C GLU A 700 -16.63 6.75 -34.79
N PRO A 701 -15.67 6.88 -35.73
CA PRO A 701 -14.51 7.71 -35.54
C PRO A 701 -14.95 9.16 -35.31
N VAL A 702 -14.55 9.72 -34.18
CA VAL A 702 -14.81 11.13 -33.92
C VAL A 702 -13.85 11.91 -34.81
N ILE A 703 -14.37 12.46 -35.90
CA ILE A 703 -13.62 13.30 -36.82
C ILE A 703 -13.61 14.71 -36.23
N LYS A 704 -12.52 15.08 -35.54
CA LYS A 704 -12.32 16.45 -35.05
C LYS A 704 -11.61 17.23 -36.16
N LYS A 705 -12.34 18.16 -36.77
CA LYS A 705 -11.75 19.17 -37.64
C LYS A 705 -11.44 20.41 -36.81
N TYR A 706 -10.18 20.80 -36.79
CA TYR A 706 -9.77 22.05 -36.19
C TYR A 706 -8.69 22.71 -37.03
N THR A 707 -8.72 24.03 -37.06
CA THR A 707 -7.75 24.84 -37.80
C THR A 707 -6.53 25.04 -36.92
N LYS A 708 -5.38 24.47 -37.32
CA LYS A 708 -4.12 24.66 -36.63
C LYS A 708 -3.26 25.61 -37.44
N ILE A 709 -2.70 26.61 -36.78
CA ILE A 709 -1.73 27.51 -37.43
C ILE A 709 -0.37 26.81 -37.40
N ILE A 710 0.10 26.41 -38.57
CA ILE A 710 1.46 25.89 -38.79
C ILE A 710 2.17 26.92 -39.66
N ASP A 711 3.32 27.41 -39.20
CA ASP A 711 4.13 28.44 -39.89
C ASP A 711 3.37 29.69 -40.34
N GLY A 712 2.36 30.10 -39.55
CA GLY A 712 1.60 31.32 -39.78
C GLY A 712 0.44 31.20 -40.79
N VAL A 713 0.21 30.01 -41.36
CA VAL A 713 -0.94 29.76 -42.26
C VAL A 713 -1.96 28.86 -41.54
N PRO A 714 -3.26 29.19 -41.56
CA PRO A 714 -4.30 28.30 -41.04
C PRO A 714 -4.44 27.09 -41.96
N VAL A 715 -4.14 25.89 -41.44
CA VAL A 715 -4.35 24.62 -42.14
C VAL A 715 -5.45 23.85 -41.40
N GLU A 716 -6.47 23.41 -42.13
CA GLU A 716 -7.48 22.51 -41.57
C GLU A 716 -6.89 21.12 -41.38
N ILE A 717 -6.79 20.69 -40.13
CA ILE A 717 -6.34 19.35 -39.78
C ILE A 717 -7.55 18.54 -39.37
N THR A 718 -7.64 17.35 -39.94
CA THR A 718 -8.69 16.38 -39.62
C THR A 718 -8.05 15.27 -38.80
N GLU A 719 -8.34 15.23 -37.51
CA GLU A 719 -7.82 14.20 -36.61
C GLU A 719 -8.92 13.15 -36.39
N LYS A 720 -8.59 11.87 -36.62
CA LYS A 720 -9.51 10.75 -36.52
C LYS A 720 -9.18 9.96 -35.25
N GLU A 721 -10.03 10.06 -34.24
CA GLU A 721 -9.85 9.37 -32.96
C GLU A 721 -10.83 8.18 -32.90
N THR A 722 -10.31 6.96 -32.82
CA THR A 722 -11.10 5.74 -32.64
C THR A 722 -10.98 5.27 -31.19
N ARG A 723 -12.11 5.19 -30.47
CA ARG A 723 -12.16 4.53 -29.15
C ARG A 723 -12.50 3.05 -29.34
N GLU A 724 -11.69 2.18 -28.74
CA GLU A 724 -12.05 0.78 -28.52
C GLU A 724 -12.37 0.60 -27.03
N GLU A 725 -13.59 0.18 -26.71
CA GLU A 725 -13.95 -0.27 -25.36
C GLU A 725 -14.16 -1.79 -25.40
N ARG A 726 -13.47 -2.52 -24.52
CA ARG A 726 -13.72 -3.95 -24.27
C ARG A 726 -14.54 -4.08 -22.98
N ILE A 727 -15.77 -4.53 -23.10
CA ILE A 727 -16.61 -4.90 -21.95
C ILE A 727 -16.45 -6.41 -21.71
N ILE A 728 -16.07 -6.80 -20.49
CA ILE A 728 -16.16 -8.18 -20.02
C ILE A 728 -17.26 -8.22 -18.97
N THR A 729 -18.38 -8.88 -19.26
CA THR A 729 -19.47 -9.13 -18.30
C THR A 729 -19.52 -10.61 -17.93
N GLY A 730 -19.40 -10.90 -16.63
CA GLY A 730 -19.62 -12.24 -16.03
C GLY A 730 -21.10 -12.54 -15.75
N PRO A 731 -21.44 -13.78 -15.30
CA PRO A 731 -22.76 -14.38 -15.49
C PRO A 731 -23.86 -13.91 -14.51
N GLU A 732 -25.09 -14.09 -14.99
CA GLU A 732 -26.39 -13.55 -14.59
C GLU A 732 -26.89 -13.78 -13.14
N ILE A 733 -27.77 -12.87 -12.70
CA ILE A 733 -28.77 -13.14 -11.66
C ILE A 733 -30.15 -13.27 -12.34
N LYS A 734 -30.75 -14.46 -12.20
CA LYS A 734 -32.09 -14.83 -12.68
C LYS A 734 -33.20 -14.02 -12.00
N TYR A 735 -34.22 -13.65 -12.78
CA TYR A 735 -35.60 -13.60 -12.29
C TYR A 735 -36.56 -14.23 -13.31
N THR A 736 -37.43 -15.08 -12.78
CA THR A 736 -38.43 -15.92 -13.44
C THR A 736 -39.62 -15.10 -13.95
N ARG A 737 -40.10 -15.36 -15.17
CA ARG A 737 -41.46 -14.93 -15.58
C ARG A 737 -42.28 -16.07 -16.19
N ILE A 738 -43.51 -16.11 -15.68
CA ILE A 738 -44.64 -17.01 -15.86
C ILE A 738 -45.03 -17.16 -17.33
N SER A 739 -45.33 -18.39 -17.74
CA SER A 739 -45.95 -18.76 -18.99
C SER A 739 -47.47 -18.57 -18.94
N THR A 740 -48.03 -18.01 -20.02
CA THR A 740 -49.39 -18.31 -20.47
C THR A 740 -49.35 -18.39 -21.98
N GLY A 741 -49.69 -19.57 -22.51
CA GLY A 741 -49.71 -19.86 -23.94
C GLY A 741 -50.88 -19.21 -24.68
N GLY A 742 -50.79 -19.24 -26.00
CA GLY A 742 -51.79 -18.74 -26.94
C GLY A 742 -51.15 -17.76 -27.89
N GLY A 743 -50.99 -18.16 -29.15
CA GLY A 743 -50.21 -17.43 -30.15
C GLY A 743 -50.81 -16.10 -30.54
N GLU A 744 -50.03 -15.03 -30.38
CA GLU A 744 -50.24 -13.75 -31.03
C GLU A 744 -48.87 -13.25 -31.55
N THR A 745 -48.84 -12.80 -32.80
CA THR A 745 -47.63 -12.39 -33.53
C THR A 745 -47.18 -10.97 -33.14
N GLU A 746 -45.87 -10.75 -33.28
CA GLU A 746 -45.08 -9.57 -32.92
C GLU A 746 -45.59 -8.23 -33.48
N GLU A 747 -46.47 -8.25 -34.49
CA GLU A 747 -47.11 -7.06 -35.07
C GLU A 747 -48.19 -6.44 -34.17
N THR A 748 -48.81 -7.23 -33.28
CA THR A 748 -49.88 -6.75 -32.39
C THR A 748 -49.33 -5.94 -31.22
N LEU A 749 -48.09 -6.23 -30.79
CA LEU A 749 -47.38 -5.50 -29.72
C LEU A 749 -46.80 -4.16 -30.20
N LYS A 750 -46.45 -4.02 -31.48
CA LYS A 750 -45.92 -2.76 -32.04
C LYS A 750 -47.00 -1.67 -32.20
N LYS A 751 -48.27 -2.05 -32.38
CA LYS A 751 -49.40 -1.10 -32.48
C LYS A 751 -49.83 -0.47 -31.16
N LEU A 752 -49.41 -1.00 -30.01
CA LEU A 752 -49.73 -0.45 -28.69
C LEU A 752 -48.70 0.57 -28.17
N LEU A 753 -47.61 0.81 -28.91
CA LEU A 753 -46.46 1.63 -28.48
C LEU A 753 -46.18 2.85 -29.38
N GLN A 754 -47.01 3.15 -30.37
CA GLN A 754 -46.87 4.35 -31.22
C GLN A 754 -48.17 5.18 -31.25
N GLU A 755 -48.46 5.90 -30.18
CA GLU A 755 -49.17 7.18 -30.23
C GLU A 755 -48.58 8.10 -29.14
N ASP A 756 -47.92 9.18 -29.54
CA ASP A 756 -47.19 10.08 -28.66
C ASP A 756 -47.87 11.47 -28.60
N THR A 757 -48.31 11.85 -27.38
CA THR A 757 -48.38 13.22 -26.78
C THR A 757 -49.32 14.31 -27.34
N PRO A 758 -49.83 15.31 -26.52
CA PRO A 758 -48.99 16.24 -25.74
C PRO A 758 -49.51 16.80 -24.40
N VAL A 759 -48.57 17.41 -23.67
CA VAL A 759 -48.70 18.10 -22.37
C VAL A 759 -49.36 19.49 -22.49
N ARG A 760 -50.43 19.77 -21.73
CA ARG A 760 -50.53 20.92 -20.78
C ARG A 760 -51.86 21.03 -19.98
N LYS A 761 -51.69 21.16 -18.65
CA LYS A 761 -52.48 21.92 -17.63
C LYS A 761 -54.01 21.74 -17.55
N LEU A 762 -54.49 21.14 -16.44
CA LEU A 762 -55.18 21.79 -15.29
C LEU A 762 -55.95 20.76 -14.44
N GLN A 763 -55.80 20.91 -13.11
CA GLN A 763 -56.74 20.66 -12.01
C GLN A 763 -57.49 19.31 -11.82
N ALA A 764 -57.31 18.84 -10.58
CA ALA A 764 -58.34 18.40 -9.62
C ALA A 764 -58.81 16.93 -9.61
N ASN A 765 -58.43 16.31 -8.48
CA ASN A 765 -59.27 15.56 -7.55
C ASN A 765 -59.67 14.09 -7.83
N LYS A 766 -59.21 13.29 -6.86
CA LYS A 766 -59.96 12.33 -6.04
C LYS A 766 -60.15 10.90 -6.55
N ARG A 767 -59.62 10.02 -5.69
CA ARG A 767 -60.25 8.82 -5.10
C ARG A 767 -60.42 7.61 -6.02
N VAL A 768 -60.35 6.36 -5.57
CA VAL A 768 -59.89 5.61 -4.38
C VAL A 768 -60.33 4.17 -4.69
N GLN A 769 -59.63 3.18 -4.11
CA GLN A 769 -60.01 1.76 -3.99
C GLN A 769 -60.01 0.94 -5.29
N GLY A 770 -59.52 -0.30 -5.31
CA GLY A 770 -59.01 -1.12 -4.23
C GLY A 770 -59.25 -2.60 -4.53
N SER A 771 -58.51 -3.42 -3.77
CA SER A 771 -58.80 -4.83 -3.48
C SER A 771 -58.45 -5.84 -4.58
N ARG A 772 -57.49 -6.73 -4.30
CA ARG A 772 -57.69 -8.12 -3.79
C ARG A 772 -57.85 -9.09 -4.98
N ARG A 773 -57.35 -10.32 -5.01
CA ARG A 773 -56.75 -11.24 -4.04
C ARG A 773 -56.26 -12.45 -4.88
N ARG A 774 -55.28 -13.20 -4.36
CA ARG A 774 -55.20 -14.68 -4.22
C ARG A 774 -55.75 -15.55 -5.39
N SER A 775 -55.13 -16.66 -5.82
CA SER A 775 -54.24 -17.60 -5.14
C SER A 775 -53.99 -18.81 -6.06
N ARG A 776 -52.89 -19.53 -5.73
CA ARG A 776 -52.75 -21.01 -5.71
C ARG A 776 -52.61 -21.77 -7.03
N GLU A 777 -51.49 -22.51 -7.09
CA GLU A 777 -51.41 -23.99 -7.22
C GLU A 777 -51.27 -24.36 -8.70
N GLY A 778 -50.37 -25.21 -9.16
CA GLY A 778 -49.35 -26.06 -8.56
C GLY A 778 -48.87 -27.02 -9.67
N HIS A 779 -47.71 -27.64 -9.43
CA HIS A 779 -47.36 -29.00 -9.83
C HIS A 779 -46.87 -29.38 -11.25
N TYR A 780 -45.72 -30.08 -11.20
CA TYR A 780 -45.14 -31.11 -12.10
C TYR A 780 -44.83 -30.69 -13.55
N GLN A 781 -43.64 -30.92 -14.11
CA GLN A 781 -42.63 -31.98 -13.92
C GLN A 781 -41.21 -31.42 -13.84
#